data_AF-A0AAW2RXV7-F1
#
_entry.id   AF-A0AAW2RXV7-F1
#
_cell.length_a   1.000
_cell.length_b   1.000
_cell.length_c   1.000
_cell.angle_alpha   90.00
_cell.angle_beta   90.00
_cell.angle_gamma   90.00
#
_symmetry.space_group_name_H-M   'P 1'
#
loop_
_entity.id
_entity.type
_entity.pdbx_description
1 polymer ?
#
loop_
_entity_poly.entity_id
_entity_poly.type
_entity_poly.pdbx_seq_one_letter_code
_entity_poly.pdbx_strand_id
1 'polypeptide(L)'
;MADHRNVKGNTNNAKASGSAANSYTINLENFSKRLKMLYSHWSEFKNDLWAGSEVLAVATPPPSEDLRYLKSSALNIWLIGYEFPDTIMVFMQKEIHFVCSQKKVSLLEVVKKSAKDAVGVEITMHVKAKNDNGTALMDSIFKAVRAESRLNGHDTPVFGYIAREAPEGNLLELWDEKLKSENFHLADVTNGFSDLFAVKDTAEITNVKKAAYLTSSVMKYFVVPKLEKIIDEEKKVSHSSLMDDTEKVILEPAKIKVKLKADNVDICYPPIFQSGGVFDLKPSASSNDDNLFYDSTSVIICAIGSRYNSYCSNVARTFLIDANSLQSKAYEVLLKAHDAAIATLKPGNKAGDVYLAALSVVEKEAPELAPNLTKSAGTGIGLEFRESGLSLNGKNDRILKTGMVFNVSLGFQNLQTETKNPKTQKFSVLLADTVIIGETAPEVVTSTSSKAVKDVAYSFNEDGEEEEPPKVKSTPNVSDTFSSKANLRSVNHEMSKEELRRQHQAALARRKNEETARRLAGGGSEGSNNGPAKPSGELIAYKNVNDLPPPRDFMIQVDQKNEAILLPIYGKMVPFHIATVKTVSSQQDTSRTCYIRIIFNVPGAPFSQHDPNLQKFHDSIYVKEVSFHSKDPRHISEVVQLIKTLRRQVASRESEKAERATLVTQEKLQLAGAKFKPIRLSDLWIRPVFGGRGRKLSGTLEAHTNGFRYATSRQDERVDIMFANVKHAFFQPAEKEMITLLHFHLHNHIMVGNKKTKDVQFYVEVMDVVQTIGGGKRSAYDPDEIEEEQRKEIERTRLAWIFRTL
;
A
#
# COMPACT_ATOMS: atom_id res chain seq x y z
N MET A 1 38.03 -61.30 25.51
CA MET A 1 36.62 -61.19 25.09
C MET A 1 36.44 -59.76 24.62
N ALA A 2 36.21 -59.60 23.33
CA ALA A 2 36.59 -58.41 22.57
C ALA A 2 35.58 -57.25 22.64
N ASP A 3 36.15 -56.07 22.49
CA ASP A 3 35.63 -54.72 22.65
C ASP A 3 34.72 -54.18 21.52
N HIS A 4 33.97 -53.13 21.91
CA HIS A 4 33.67 -51.89 21.18
C HIS A 4 32.56 -51.77 20.10
N ARG A 5 31.68 -50.79 20.40
CA ARG A 5 31.18 -49.64 19.59
C ARG A 5 30.54 -49.88 18.20
N ASN A 6 29.23 -49.60 18.16
CA ASN A 6 28.54 -48.52 17.43
C ASN A 6 28.89 -48.21 15.94
N VAL A 7 27.82 -48.03 15.13
CA VAL A 7 27.64 -47.13 13.94
C VAL A 7 27.29 -47.80 12.58
N LYS A 8 26.19 -47.25 11.97
CA LYS A 8 25.72 -47.25 10.55
C LYS A 8 25.10 -48.54 9.98
N GLY A 9 23.98 -48.54 9.23
CA GLY A 9 23.07 -47.48 8.77
C GLY A 9 22.05 -48.04 7.73
N ASN A 10 20.93 -47.32 7.54
CA ASN A 10 20.09 -47.16 6.32
C ASN A 10 19.59 -48.43 5.55
N THR A 11 18.31 -48.63 5.21
CA THR A 11 17.41 -47.77 4.41
C THR A 11 15.91 -48.19 4.44
N ASN A 12 15.04 -47.18 4.35
CA ASN A 12 13.75 -47.04 3.63
C ASN A 12 12.54 -48.00 3.86
N ASN A 13 11.42 -47.45 4.36
CA ASN A 13 10.24 -47.15 3.53
C ASN A 13 9.14 -46.30 4.21
N ALA A 14 8.66 -45.31 3.44
CA ALA A 14 7.36 -44.64 3.44
C ALA A 14 6.84 -43.92 4.72
N LYS A 15 7.11 -42.61 4.82
CA LYS A 15 6.28 -41.66 5.59
C LYS A 15 5.02 -41.32 4.80
N ALA A 16 3.85 -41.72 5.32
CA ALA A 16 2.57 -41.18 4.89
C ALA A 16 2.48 -39.69 5.27
N SER A 17 2.18 -38.86 4.29
CA SER A 17 1.90 -37.44 4.44
C SER A 17 0.59 -37.25 5.22
N GLY A 18 0.68 -36.78 6.46
CA GLY A 18 -0.48 -36.36 7.23
C GLY A 18 -1.07 -35.07 6.66
N SER A 19 -2.25 -35.17 6.06
CA SER A 19 -3.16 -34.04 5.85
C SER A 19 -3.61 -33.52 7.22
N ALA A 20 -3.28 -32.28 7.57
CA ALA A 20 -3.85 -31.62 8.74
C ALA A 20 -5.34 -31.35 8.48
N ALA A 21 -6.20 -32.29 8.90
CA ALA A 21 -7.63 -32.07 8.97
C ALA A 21 -7.92 -31.24 10.24
N ASN A 22 -8.22 -29.96 10.08
CA ASN A 22 -8.78 -29.16 11.16
C ASN A 22 -10.15 -29.75 11.54
N SER A 23 -10.23 -30.42 12.69
CA SER A 23 -11.49 -30.91 13.25
C SER A 23 -12.28 -29.74 13.85
N TYR A 24 -13.32 -29.28 13.15
CA TYR A 24 -14.28 -28.30 13.68
C TYR A 24 -14.86 -28.80 15.01
N THR A 25 -14.73 -28.02 16.08
CA THR A 25 -15.18 -28.40 17.43
C THR A 25 -15.99 -27.26 18.03
N ILE A 26 -17.29 -27.50 18.27
CA ILE A 26 -18.20 -26.50 18.85
C ILE A 26 -17.99 -26.44 20.37
N ASN A 27 -17.82 -25.24 20.92
CA ASN A 27 -17.79 -25.04 22.37
C ASN A 27 -19.22 -25.06 22.93
N LEU A 28 -19.61 -26.20 23.51
CA LEU A 28 -20.96 -26.45 24.02
C LEU A 28 -21.35 -25.56 25.21
N GLU A 29 -20.37 -25.18 26.05
CA GLU A 29 -20.61 -24.30 27.20
C GLU A 29 -20.95 -22.88 26.73
N ASN A 30 -20.15 -22.35 25.80
CA ASN A 30 -20.42 -21.05 25.19
C ASN A 30 -21.73 -21.04 24.40
N PHE A 31 -22.01 -22.11 23.65
CA PHE A 31 -23.29 -22.28 22.96
C PHE A 31 -24.47 -22.20 23.94
N SER A 32 -24.42 -22.98 25.04
CA SER A 32 -25.49 -23.01 26.06
C SER A 32 -25.68 -21.65 26.72
N LYS A 33 -24.58 -20.99 27.11
CA LYS A 33 -24.58 -19.64 27.69
C LYS A 33 -25.23 -18.63 26.74
N ARG A 34 -24.79 -18.59 25.48
CA ARG A 34 -25.23 -17.62 24.49
C ARG A 34 -26.66 -17.89 24.01
N LEU A 35 -27.07 -19.15 23.91
CA LEU A 35 -28.46 -19.52 23.64
C LEU A 35 -29.38 -19.02 24.75
N LYS A 36 -29.00 -19.24 26.02
CA LYS A 36 -29.75 -18.71 27.17
C LYS A 36 -29.84 -17.18 27.15
N MET A 37 -28.74 -16.51 26.80
CA MET A 37 -28.73 -15.05 26.63
C MET A 37 -29.70 -14.59 25.53
N LEU A 38 -29.70 -15.26 24.37
CA LEU A 38 -30.61 -14.95 23.25
C LEU A 38 -32.08 -15.05 23.69
N TYR A 39 -32.48 -16.18 24.28
CA TYR A 39 -33.88 -16.39 24.70
C TYR A 39 -34.31 -15.47 25.85
N SER A 40 -33.41 -15.21 26.81
CA SER A 40 -33.70 -14.28 27.92
C SER A 40 -33.90 -12.86 27.38
N HIS A 41 -32.99 -12.40 26.51
CA HIS A 41 -33.07 -11.09 25.88
C HIS A 41 -34.27 -10.96 24.93
N TRP A 42 -34.61 -12.03 24.20
CA TRP A 42 -35.79 -12.07 23.34
C TRP A 42 -37.09 -11.95 24.13
N SER A 43 -37.18 -12.63 25.28
CA SER A 43 -38.34 -12.55 26.18
C SER A 43 -38.45 -11.18 26.86
N GLU A 44 -37.34 -10.65 27.38
CA GLU A 44 -37.30 -9.38 28.13
C GLU A 44 -37.64 -8.18 27.24
N PHE A 45 -37.08 -8.10 26.03
CA PHE A 45 -37.25 -6.97 25.10
C PHE A 45 -38.18 -7.29 23.92
N LYS A 46 -39.14 -8.21 24.13
CA LYS A 46 -39.98 -8.78 23.06
C LYS A 46 -40.61 -7.72 22.16
N ASN A 47 -41.26 -6.72 22.75
CA ASN A 47 -41.96 -5.68 21.99
C ASN A 47 -41.02 -4.56 21.52
N ASP A 48 -40.03 -4.21 22.33
CA ASP A 48 -39.19 -3.02 22.10
C ASP A 48 -38.12 -3.25 21.02
N LEU A 49 -37.43 -4.39 21.06
CA LEU A 49 -36.28 -4.67 20.19
C LEU A 49 -36.51 -5.83 19.22
N TRP A 50 -37.43 -6.73 19.57
CA TRP A 50 -37.79 -7.90 18.77
C TRP A 50 -39.15 -7.78 18.09
N ALA A 51 -39.75 -6.59 18.10
CA ALA A 51 -40.96 -6.23 17.36
C ALA A 51 -42.15 -7.21 17.57
N GLY A 52 -42.28 -7.76 18.78
CA GLY A 52 -43.36 -8.70 19.12
C GLY A 52 -43.20 -10.09 18.50
N SER A 53 -42.06 -10.39 17.86
CA SER A 53 -41.83 -11.65 17.15
C SER A 53 -42.03 -12.89 18.02
N GLU A 54 -42.70 -13.89 17.45
CA GLU A 54 -42.88 -15.23 18.02
C GLU A 54 -41.86 -16.23 17.48
N VAL A 55 -41.30 -15.92 16.31
CA VAL A 55 -40.30 -16.72 15.62
C VAL A 55 -39.18 -15.81 15.15
N LEU A 56 -37.93 -16.24 15.32
CA LEU A 56 -36.76 -15.57 14.72
C LEU A 56 -36.20 -16.45 13.61
N ALA A 57 -36.18 -15.94 12.39
CA ALA A 57 -35.52 -16.60 11.27
C ALA A 57 -34.28 -15.86 10.82
N VAL A 58 -33.18 -16.60 10.78
CA VAL A 58 -31.88 -16.12 10.36
C VAL A 58 -31.40 -17.00 9.24
N ALA A 59 -31.29 -16.41 8.06
CA ALA A 59 -30.87 -17.11 6.86
C ALA A 59 -29.50 -16.56 6.45
N THR A 60 -28.49 -17.45 6.38
CA THR A 60 -27.11 -17.08 6.04
C THR A 60 -26.84 -17.49 4.60
N PRO A 61 -26.40 -16.56 3.72
CA PRO A 61 -26.22 -16.84 2.31
C PRO A 61 -25.02 -17.76 2.03
N PRO A 62 -24.86 -18.25 0.79
CA PRO A 62 -23.66 -18.97 0.36
C PRO A 62 -22.38 -18.13 0.55
N PRO A 63 -21.20 -18.77 0.58
CA PRO A 63 -19.93 -18.06 0.68
C PRO A 63 -19.76 -17.10 -0.51
N SER A 64 -19.18 -15.94 -0.27
CA SER A 64 -18.78 -14.97 -1.30
C SER A 64 -17.29 -14.69 -1.21
N GLU A 65 -16.69 -14.32 -2.34
CA GLU A 65 -15.31 -13.83 -2.39
C GLU A 65 -15.20 -12.40 -1.83
N ASP A 66 -16.32 -11.66 -1.79
CA ASP A 66 -16.37 -10.32 -1.21
C ASP A 66 -16.36 -10.38 0.31
N LEU A 67 -15.53 -9.55 0.94
CA LEU A 67 -15.52 -9.38 2.39
C LEU A 67 -16.78 -8.62 2.82
N ARG A 68 -17.72 -9.33 3.43
CA ARG A 68 -19.03 -8.80 3.85
C ARG A 68 -19.30 -9.11 5.32
N TYR A 69 -19.90 -8.15 6.02
CA TYR A 69 -20.35 -8.33 7.41
C TYR A 69 -21.85 -8.50 7.43
N LEU A 70 -22.29 -9.74 7.63
CA LEU A 70 -23.68 -10.09 7.78
C LEU A 70 -23.98 -10.38 9.25
N LYS A 71 -25.12 -9.90 9.71
CA LYS A 71 -25.63 -10.13 11.06
C LYS A 71 -26.07 -11.57 11.24
N SER A 72 -26.55 -12.22 10.16
CA SER A 72 -26.77 -13.66 10.12
C SER A 72 -25.48 -14.46 10.39
N SER A 73 -24.39 -14.13 9.68
CA SER A 73 -23.07 -14.72 9.92
C SER A 73 -22.54 -14.42 11.33
N ALA A 74 -22.74 -13.19 11.82
CA ALA A 74 -22.36 -12.81 13.18
C ALA A 74 -23.07 -13.68 14.23
N LEU A 75 -24.37 -13.97 14.06
CA LEU A 75 -25.10 -14.87 14.95
C LEU A 75 -24.52 -16.29 14.92
N ASN A 76 -24.17 -16.83 13.75
CA ASN A 76 -23.58 -18.17 13.64
C ASN A 76 -22.26 -18.25 14.42
N ILE A 77 -21.38 -17.27 14.21
CA ILE A 77 -20.07 -17.22 14.87
C ILE A 77 -20.24 -16.97 16.36
N TRP A 78 -21.16 -16.10 16.76
CA TRP A 78 -21.45 -15.85 18.16
C TRP A 78 -22.00 -17.11 18.83
N LEU A 79 -23.01 -17.75 18.27
CA LEU A 79 -23.68 -18.87 18.93
C LEU A 79 -22.86 -20.17 18.87
N ILE A 80 -22.25 -20.48 17.72
CA ILE A 80 -21.69 -21.81 17.41
C ILE A 80 -20.16 -21.75 17.21
N GLY A 81 -19.59 -20.56 17.05
CA GLY A 81 -18.14 -20.35 16.88
C GLY A 81 -17.65 -20.38 15.44
N TYR A 82 -18.52 -20.70 14.47
CA TYR A 82 -18.19 -20.82 13.05
C TYR A 82 -19.29 -20.22 12.19
N GLU A 83 -18.94 -19.83 10.96
CA GLU A 83 -19.93 -19.44 9.97
C GLU A 83 -20.54 -20.68 9.31
N PHE A 84 -21.87 -20.67 9.16
CA PHE A 84 -22.63 -21.71 8.47
C PHE A 84 -23.30 -21.10 7.23
N PRO A 85 -22.58 -20.93 6.11
CA PRO A 85 -23.14 -20.36 4.88
C PRO A 85 -24.25 -21.25 4.33
N ASP A 86 -25.13 -20.80 3.44
CA ASP A 86 -26.24 -21.58 2.85
C ASP A 86 -27.00 -22.41 3.92
N THR A 87 -27.48 -21.72 4.96
CA THR A 87 -28.13 -22.32 6.14
C THR A 87 -29.24 -21.41 6.65
N ILE A 88 -30.40 -21.98 6.99
CA ILE A 88 -31.51 -21.28 7.64
C ILE A 88 -31.64 -21.79 9.07
N MET A 89 -31.73 -20.89 10.04
CA MET A 89 -31.96 -21.15 11.45
C MET A 89 -33.25 -20.47 11.86
N VAL A 90 -34.21 -21.25 12.38
CA VAL A 90 -35.51 -20.74 12.84
C VAL A 90 -35.66 -21.07 14.31
N PHE A 91 -35.67 -20.04 15.15
CA PHE A 91 -35.85 -20.15 16.60
C PHE A 91 -37.32 -19.91 16.95
N MET A 92 -37.89 -20.82 17.72
CA MET A 92 -39.24 -20.74 18.27
C MET A 92 -39.20 -20.97 19.78
N GLN A 93 -40.33 -20.94 20.49
CA GLN A 93 -40.31 -21.04 21.96
C GLN A 93 -39.91 -22.43 22.44
N LYS A 94 -40.33 -23.49 21.73
CA LYS A 94 -40.03 -24.89 22.11
C LYS A 94 -39.08 -25.60 21.16
N GLU A 95 -38.93 -25.11 19.93
CA GLU A 95 -38.17 -25.80 18.88
C GLU A 95 -37.20 -24.85 18.17
N ILE A 96 -36.04 -25.37 17.73
CA ILE A 96 -35.13 -24.69 16.81
C ILE A 96 -34.95 -25.57 15.57
N HIS A 97 -35.19 -25.00 14.40
CA HIS A 97 -35.09 -25.70 13.14
C HIS A 97 -33.85 -25.23 12.38
N PHE A 98 -33.03 -26.18 11.91
CA PHE A 98 -31.89 -25.90 11.04
C PHE A 98 -32.15 -26.52 9.67
N VAL A 99 -32.08 -25.73 8.60
CA VAL A 99 -32.07 -26.23 7.22
C VAL A 99 -30.67 -26.07 6.67
N CYS A 100 -29.96 -27.18 6.49
CA CYS A 100 -28.57 -27.15 6.01
C CYS A 100 -28.17 -28.48 5.34
N SER A 101 -26.94 -28.55 4.81
CA SER A 101 -26.43 -29.76 4.17
C SER A 101 -26.12 -30.87 5.18
N GLN A 102 -26.12 -32.12 4.72
CA GLN A 102 -25.83 -33.29 5.57
C GLN A 102 -24.53 -33.17 6.38
N LYS A 103 -23.48 -32.57 5.80
CA LYS A 103 -22.20 -32.35 6.48
C LYS A 103 -22.34 -31.42 7.68
N LYS A 104 -23.12 -30.35 7.55
CA LYS A 104 -23.35 -29.37 8.63
C LYS A 104 -24.23 -29.96 9.72
N VAL A 105 -25.26 -30.74 9.36
CA VAL A 105 -26.07 -31.50 10.32
C VAL A 105 -25.19 -32.38 11.21
N SER A 106 -24.26 -33.14 10.62
CA SER A 106 -23.33 -33.99 11.40
C SER A 106 -22.46 -33.20 12.38
N LEU A 107 -22.14 -31.93 12.10
CA LEU A 107 -21.41 -31.05 13.03
C LEU A 107 -22.32 -30.49 14.12
N LEU A 108 -23.59 -30.23 13.82
CA LEU A 108 -24.56 -29.60 14.74
C LEU A 108 -25.28 -30.61 15.66
N GLU A 109 -25.23 -31.92 15.38
CA GLU A 109 -25.87 -32.94 16.23
C GLU A 109 -25.45 -32.83 17.71
N VAL A 110 -24.21 -32.43 17.99
CA VAL A 110 -23.68 -32.29 19.35
C VAL A 110 -24.37 -31.19 20.17
N VAL A 111 -25.05 -30.22 19.52
CA VAL A 111 -25.69 -29.10 20.23
C VAL A 111 -27.10 -29.43 20.73
N LYS A 112 -27.74 -30.52 20.27
CA LYS A 112 -29.13 -30.88 20.63
C LYS A 112 -29.34 -31.00 22.13
N LYS A 113 -28.50 -31.80 22.79
CA LYS A 113 -28.57 -32.01 24.24
C LYS A 113 -28.35 -30.70 24.99
N SER A 114 -27.33 -29.94 24.59
CA SER A 114 -26.97 -28.67 25.22
C SER A 114 -28.10 -27.64 25.13
N ALA A 115 -28.82 -27.56 24.01
CA ALA A 115 -29.96 -26.66 23.85
C ALA A 115 -31.14 -27.05 24.76
N LYS A 116 -31.45 -28.34 24.84
CA LYS A 116 -32.48 -28.87 25.73
C LYS A 116 -32.15 -28.59 27.21
N ASP A 117 -30.91 -28.82 27.61
CA ASP A 117 -30.46 -28.59 28.98
C ASP A 117 -30.41 -27.08 29.34
N ALA A 118 -30.08 -26.21 28.37
CA ALA A 118 -29.89 -24.78 28.61
C ALA A 118 -31.20 -23.97 28.66
N VAL A 119 -32.12 -24.23 27.73
CA VAL A 119 -33.37 -23.44 27.55
C VAL A 119 -34.61 -24.29 27.34
N GLY A 120 -34.51 -25.63 27.39
CA GLY A 120 -35.66 -26.52 27.24
C GLY A 120 -36.17 -26.70 25.80
N VAL A 121 -35.40 -26.27 24.80
CA VAL A 121 -35.81 -26.33 23.39
C VAL A 121 -35.28 -27.57 22.69
N GLU A 122 -36.10 -28.18 21.84
CA GLU A 122 -35.69 -29.30 20.98
C GLU A 122 -35.13 -28.78 19.65
N ILE A 123 -34.02 -29.37 19.19
CA ILE A 123 -33.43 -29.00 17.90
C ILE A 123 -33.81 -30.03 16.83
N THR A 124 -34.47 -29.55 15.78
CA THR A 124 -34.85 -30.33 14.61
C THR A 124 -33.95 -29.99 13.42
N MET A 125 -33.28 -31.01 12.87
CA MET A 125 -32.36 -30.85 11.73
C MET A 125 -33.05 -31.28 10.44
N HIS A 126 -33.09 -30.37 9.45
CA HIS A 126 -33.64 -30.59 8.11
C HIS A 126 -32.49 -30.66 7.11
N VAL A 127 -32.24 -31.86 6.58
CA VAL A 127 -31.16 -32.08 5.62
C VAL A 127 -31.60 -31.67 4.22
N LYS A 128 -30.99 -30.61 3.68
CA LYS A 128 -31.16 -30.23 2.28
C LYS A 128 -30.29 -31.09 1.37
N ALA A 129 -30.91 -31.92 0.54
CA ALA A 129 -30.20 -32.70 -0.48
C ALA A 129 -29.69 -31.79 -1.61
N LYS A 130 -28.67 -32.23 -2.36
CA LYS A 130 -28.06 -31.42 -3.44
C LYS A 130 -29.04 -31.06 -4.57
N ASN A 131 -29.99 -31.96 -4.87
CA ASN A 131 -30.96 -31.80 -5.95
C ASN A 131 -32.32 -31.31 -5.45
N ASP A 132 -32.43 -31.01 -4.15
CA ASP A 132 -33.65 -30.52 -3.52
C ASP A 132 -33.55 -29.01 -3.33
N ASN A 133 -34.61 -28.31 -3.69
CA ASN A 133 -34.74 -26.87 -3.48
C ASN A 133 -35.13 -26.54 -2.03
N GLY A 134 -35.56 -27.54 -1.24
CA GLY A 134 -35.91 -27.41 0.17
C GLY A 134 -37.37 -27.00 0.41
N THR A 135 -38.22 -26.94 -0.63
CA THR A 135 -39.61 -26.47 -0.53
C THR A 135 -40.40 -27.21 0.56
N ALA A 136 -40.35 -28.54 0.56
CA ALA A 136 -41.07 -29.37 1.50
C ALA A 136 -40.55 -29.22 2.95
N LEU A 137 -39.25 -28.94 3.10
CA LEU A 137 -38.63 -28.67 4.40
C LEU A 137 -39.16 -27.33 4.96
N MET A 138 -39.22 -26.29 4.14
CA MET A 138 -39.78 -24.99 4.51
C MET A 138 -41.26 -25.10 4.90
N ASP A 139 -42.06 -25.86 4.13
CA ASP A 139 -43.48 -26.11 4.44
C ASP A 139 -43.67 -26.82 5.79
N SER A 140 -42.78 -27.76 6.12
CA SER A 140 -42.78 -28.44 7.41
C SER A 140 -42.54 -27.45 8.55
N ILE A 141 -41.57 -26.55 8.39
CA ILE A 141 -41.26 -25.50 9.37
C ILE A 141 -42.45 -24.55 9.55
N PHE A 142 -43.05 -24.08 8.45
CA PHE A 142 -44.22 -23.18 8.53
C PHE A 142 -45.43 -23.83 9.21
N LYS A 143 -45.64 -25.14 9.01
CA LYS A 143 -46.68 -25.89 9.73
C LYS A 143 -46.39 -25.95 11.23
N ALA A 144 -45.14 -26.20 11.63
CA ALA A 144 -44.72 -26.20 13.03
C ALA A 144 -44.94 -24.83 13.69
N VAL A 145 -44.52 -23.76 13.01
CA VAL A 145 -44.73 -22.37 13.47
C VAL A 145 -46.22 -22.07 13.70
N ARG A 146 -47.09 -22.42 12.75
CA ARG A 146 -48.54 -22.20 12.89
C ARG A 146 -49.14 -23.03 14.01
N ALA A 147 -48.66 -24.25 14.20
CA ALA A 147 -49.13 -25.11 15.28
C ALA A 147 -48.79 -24.50 16.65
N GLU A 148 -47.57 -24.02 16.84
CA GLU A 148 -47.15 -23.38 18.10
C GLU A 148 -47.85 -22.04 18.34
N SER A 149 -47.97 -21.20 17.31
CA SER A 149 -48.65 -19.89 17.40
C SER A 149 -50.13 -20.02 17.80
N ARG A 150 -50.83 -21.01 17.23
CA ARG A 150 -52.23 -21.32 17.60
C ARG A 150 -52.37 -21.78 19.05
N LEU A 151 -51.42 -22.55 19.57
CA LEU A 151 -51.41 -22.95 20.98
C LEU A 151 -51.26 -21.75 21.92
N ASN A 152 -50.59 -20.69 21.45
CA ASN A 152 -50.40 -19.44 22.18
C ASN A 152 -51.54 -18.44 21.95
N GLY A 153 -52.59 -18.80 21.22
CA GLY A 153 -53.78 -17.96 21.00
C GLY A 153 -53.61 -16.90 19.91
N HIS A 154 -52.59 -17.01 19.06
CA HIS A 154 -52.34 -16.09 17.95
C HIS A 154 -52.76 -16.74 16.61
N ASP A 155 -53.62 -16.05 15.84
CA ASP A 155 -54.10 -16.53 14.53
C ASP A 155 -53.07 -16.34 13.41
N THR A 156 -52.21 -15.33 13.55
CA THR A 156 -51.15 -14.99 12.58
C THR A 156 -49.82 -14.77 13.31
N PRO A 157 -48.83 -15.67 13.14
CA PRO A 157 -47.55 -15.52 13.82
C PRO A 157 -46.74 -14.34 13.29
N VAL A 158 -46.02 -13.68 14.19
CA VAL A 158 -45.07 -12.62 13.86
C VAL A 158 -43.69 -13.23 13.65
N PHE A 159 -43.20 -13.12 12.41
CA PHE A 159 -41.93 -13.64 11.95
C PHE A 159 -40.86 -12.54 11.98
N GLY A 160 -39.96 -12.62 12.95
CA GLY A 160 -38.78 -11.78 13.03
C GLY A 160 -37.73 -12.21 12.02
N TYR A 161 -37.28 -11.29 11.17
CA TYR A 161 -36.21 -11.52 10.20
C TYR A 161 -35.26 -10.32 10.11
N ILE A 162 -34.09 -10.52 9.52
CA ILE A 162 -33.09 -9.45 9.34
C ILE A 162 -33.41 -8.72 8.03
N ALA A 163 -34.19 -7.64 8.10
CA ALA A 163 -34.75 -6.99 6.91
C ALA A 163 -33.71 -6.33 5.99
N ARG A 164 -32.53 -6.01 6.53
CA ARG A 164 -31.46 -5.33 5.78
C ARG A 164 -30.59 -6.28 4.95
N GLU A 165 -30.71 -7.59 5.13
CA GLU A 165 -29.96 -8.57 4.36
C GLU A 165 -30.79 -9.05 3.16
N ALA A 166 -30.26 -8.84 1.96
CA ALA A 166 -30.90 -9.34 0.75
C ALA A 166 -30.77 -10.87 0.69
N PRO A 167 -31.81 -11.61 0.29
CA PRO A 167 -31.70 -13.03 0.06
C PRO A 167 -30.76 -13.28 -1.13
N GLU A 168 -29.77 -14.15 -0.93
CA GLU A 168 -28.82 -14.53 -1.97
C GLU A 168 -28.70 -16.05 -2.04
N GLY A 169 -28.84 -16.58 -3.26
CA GLY A 169 -28.73 -18.00 -3.54
C GLY A 169 -30.08 -18.72 -3.44
N ASN A 170 -30.21 -19.78 -4.23
CA ASN A 170 -31.48 -20.46 -4.49
C ASN A 170 -32.29 -20.84 -3.24
N LEU A 171 -31.62 -21.23 -2.14
CA LEU A 171 -32.29 -21.60 -0.90
C LEU A 171 -32.92 -20.38 -0.21
N LEU A 172 -32.20 -19.27 -0.13
CA LEU A 172 -32.62 -18.06 0.58
C LEU A 172 -33.63 -17.26 -0.23
N GLU A 173 -33.45 -17.19 -1.54
CA GLU A 173 -34.41 -16.56 -2.46
C GLU A 173 -35.77 -17.26 -2.40
N LEU A 174 -35.78 -18.59 -2.42
CA LEU A 174 -37.00 -19.37 -2.26
C LEU A 174 -37.60 -19.20 -0.84
N TRP A 175 -36.77 -19.16 0.19
CA TRP A 175 -37.23 -18.93 1.57
C TRP A 175 -37.93 -17.57 1.71
N ASP A 176 -37.35 -16.50 1.16
CA ASP A 176 -37.91 -15.16 1.19
C ASP A 176 -39.21 -15.07 0.36
N GLU A 177 -39.26 -15.69 -0.83
CA GLU A 177 -40.48 -15.78 -1.65
C GLU A 177 -41.61 -16.50 -0.88
N LYS A 178 -41.30 -17.61 -0.21
CA LYS A 178 -42.30 -18.35 0.56
C LYS A 178 -42.73 -17.59 1.81
N LEU A 179 -41.82 -16.94 2.53
CA LEU A 179 -42.20 -16.11 3.69
C LEU A 179 -43.16 -14.98 3.31
N LYS A 180 -42.97 -14.37 2.13
CA LYS A 180 -43.82 -13.29 1.62
C LYS A 180 -45.15 -13.76 1.03
N SER A 181 -45.19 -14.97 0.47
CA SER A 181 -46.44 -15.54 -0.08
C SER A 181 -47.33 -16.15 0.99
N GLU A 182 -46.76 -16.57 2.12
CA GLU A 182 -47.51 -17.02 3.28
C GLU A 182 -48.11 -15.86 4.08
N ASN A 183 -49.26 -16.09 4.73
CA ASN A 183 -49.97 -15.07 5.53
C ASN A 183 -49.31 -14.88 6.92
N PHE A 184 -48.04 -14.45 6.94
CA PHE A 184 -47.28 -14.13 8.16
C PHE A 184 -47.06 -12.64 8.32
N HIS A 185 -46.99 -12.16 9.57
CA HIS A 185 -46.59 -10.78 9.83
C HIS A 185 -45.07 -10.71 9.95
N LEU A 186 -44.40 -10.07 8.98
CA LEU A 186 -42.94 -9.97 8.96
C LEU A 186 -42.46 -8.72 9.70
N ALA A 187 -41.51 -8.88 10.63
CA ALA A 187 -40.97 -7.80 11.44
C ALA A 187 -39.44 -7.77 11.44
N ASP A 188 -38.85 -6.57 11.39
CA ASP A 188 -37.39 -6.40 11.45
C ASP A 188 -36.86 -6.56 12.88
N VAL A 189 -35.97 -7.53 13.08
CA VAL A 189 -35.33 -7.81 14.38
C VAL A 189 -33.84 -7.43 14.42
N THR A 190 -33.37 -6.67 13.43
CA THR A 190 -31.97 -6.21 13.34
C THR A 190 -31.51 -5.48 14.61
N ASN A 191 -32.41 -4.71 15.24
CA ASN A 191 -32.10 -3.96 16.47
C ASN A 191 -31.93 -4.89 17.69
N GLY A 192 -32.73 -5.95 17.80
CA GLY A 192 -32.59 -6.98 18.83
C GLY A 192 -31.22 -7.65 18.81
N PHE A 193 -30.75 -8.08 17.63
CA PHE A 193 -29.40 -8.62 17.48
C PHE A 193 -28.31 -7.56 17.73
N SER A 194 -28.54 -6.31 17.33
CA SER A 194 -27.60 -5.22 17.61
C SER A 194 -27.46 -4.95 19.10
N ASP A 195 -28.50 -5.16 19.90
CA ASP A 195 -28.42 -5.05 21.36
C ASP A 195 -27.73 -6.26 21.99
N LEU A 196 -28.10 -7.46 21.53
CA LEU A 196 -27.52 -8.71 22.01
C LEU A 196 -25.99 -8.76 21.85
N PHE A 197 -25.45 -8.26 20.74
CA PHE A 197 -24.00 -8.27 20.46
C PHE A 197 -23.26 -7.05 21.03
N ALA A 198 -23.96 -6.07 21.60
CA ALA A 198 -23.38 -4.80 21.98
C ALA A 198 -22.32 -4.95 23.08
N VAL A 199 -22.63 -5.74 24.12
CA VAL A 199 -21.78 -5.97 25.29
C VAL A 199 -20.98 -7.24 25.10
N LYS A 200 -19.65 -7.11 25.09
CA LYS A 200 -18.72 -8.21 24.85
C LYS A 200 -18.34 -8.86 26.17
N ASP A 201 -18.30 -10.19 26.20
CA ASP A 201 -17.76 -10.93 27.34
C ASP A 201 -16.22 -10.92 27.36
N THR A 202 -15.62 -11.46 28.43
CA THR A 202 -14.17 -11.46 28.64
C THR A 202 -13.39 -12.14 27.51
N ALA A 203 -13.93 -13.20 26.91
CA ALA A 203 -13.27 -13.91 25.81
C ALA A 203 -13.36 -13.09 24.52
N GLU A 204 -14.50 -12.45 24.27
CA GLU A 204 -14.71 -11.53 23.14
C GLU A 204 -13.80 -10.31 23.23
N ILE A 205 -13.74 -9.66 24.40
CA ILE A 205 -12.81 -8.57 24.69
C ILE A 205 -11.36 -8.99 24.45
N THR A 206 -10.99 -10.21 24.87
CA THR A 206 -9.63 -10.73 24.63
C THR A 206 -9.33 -10.87 23.13
N ASN A 207 -10.30 -11.34 22.33
CA ASN A 207 -10.13 -11.44 20.89
C ASN A 207 -10.01 -10.05 20.23
N VAL A 208 -10.84 -9.09 20.64
CA VAL A 208 -10.74 -7.68 20.21
C VAL A 208 -9.37 -7.10 20.56
N LYS A 209 -8.86 -7.32 21.78
CA LYS A 209 -7.53 -6.86 22.20
C LYS A 209 -6.42 -7.46 21.35
N LYS A 210 -6.51 -8.75 21.00
CA LYS A 210 -5.53 -9.41 20.11
C LYS A 210 -5.57 -8.83 18.69
N ALA A 211 -6.77 -8.61 18.15
CA ALA A 211 -6.94 -7.93 16.86
C ALA A 211 -6.34 -6.51 16.92
N ALA A 212 -6.70 -5.72 17.93
CA ALA A 212 -6.22 -4.34 18.09
C ALA A 212 -4.69 -4.26 18.26
N TYR A 213 -4.11 -5.20 19.00
CA TYR A 213 -2.67 -5.32 19.15
C TYR A 213 -1.99 -5.61 17.81
N LEU A 214 -2.54 -6.53 17.01
CA LEU A 214 -2.04 -6.80 15.66
C LEU A 214 -2.16 -5.56 14.77
N THR A 215 -3.34 -4.94 14.69
CA THR A 215 -3.61 -3.74 13.91
C THR A 215 -2.62 -2.61 14.24
N SER A 216 -2.45 -2.29 15.52
CA SER A 216 -1.52 -1.22 15.95
C SER A 216 -0.06 -1.59 15.73
N SER A 217 0.29 -2.89 15.85
CA SER A 217 1.64 -3.38 15.54
C SER A 217 1.96 -3.30 14.05
N VAL A 218 1.01 -3.60 13.17
CA VAL A 218 1.18 -3.46 11.71
C VAL A 218 1.37 -1.99 11.35
N MET A 219 0.56 -1.08 11.90
CA MET A 219 0.72 0.35 11.70
C MET A 219 2.13 0.83 12.12
N LYS A 220 2.55 0.47 13.34
CA LYS A 220 3.82 0.93 13.92
C LYS A 220 5.07 0.30 13.31
N TYR A 221 5.10 -1.02 13.15
CA TYR A 221 6.32 -1.74 12.80
C TYR A 221 6.47 -2.02 11.31
N PHE A 222 5.40 -1.85 10.53
CA PHE A 222 5.43 -2.05 9.10
C PHE A 222 5.09 -0.78 8.33
N VAL A 223 3.89 -0.22 8.53
CA VAL A 223 3.40 0.88 7.69
C VAL A 223 4.22 2.15 7.90
N VAL A 224 4.43 2.60 9.14
CA VAL A 224 5.22 3.80 9.41
C VAL A 224 6.65 3.69 8.84
N PRO A 225 7.44 2.64 9.16
CA PRO A 225 8.78 2.48 8.58
C PRO A 225 8.79 2.34 7.06
N LYS A 226 7.74 1.76 6.47
CA LYS A 226 7.60 1.62 5.01
C LYS A 226 7.32 2.97 4.35
N LEU A 227 6.46 3.80 4.94
CA LEU A 227 6.18 5.14 4.45
C LEU A 227 7.42 6.02 4.57
N GLU A 228 8.07 6.05 5.72
CA GLU A 228 9.34 6.77 5.95
C GLU A 228 10.38 6.39 4.90
N LYS A 229 10.61 5.09 4.71
CA LYS A 229 11.54 4.60 3.69
C LYS A 229 11.17 5.00 2.26
N ILE A 230 9.88 5.03 1.93
CA ILE A 230 9.43 5.43 0.58
C ILE A 230 9.67 6.92 0.36
N ILE A 231 9.42 7.72 1.39
CA ILE A 231 9.62 9.17 1.37
C ILE A 231 11.12 9.49 1.28
N ASP A 232 11.93 8.91 2.16
CA ASP A 232 13.39 9.11 2.22
C ASP A 232 14.11 8.68 0.94
N GLU A 233 13.68 7.57 0.34
CA GLU A 233 14.28 7.04 -0.89
C GLU A 233 13.61 7.59 -2.17
N GLU A 234 12.69 8.57 -2.05
CA GLU A 234 11.90 9.18 -3.13
C GLU A 234 11.29 8.14 -4.09
N LYS A 235 10.76 7.05 -3.53
CA LYS A 235 10.21 5.94 -4.31
C LYS A 235 8.80 6.24 -4.80
N LYS A 236 8.52 5.84 -6.04
CA LYS A 236 7.17 5.84 -6.60
C LYS A 236 6.50 4.50 -6.32
N VAL A 237 5.53 4.50 -5.42
CA VAL A 237 4.75 3.33 -5.02
C VAL A 237 3.27 3.71 -5.04
N SER A 238 2.40 2.88 -5.62
CA SER A 238 0.96 3.12 -5.63
C SER A 238 0.30 2.85 -4.28
N HIS A 239 -0.84 3.49 -4.01
CA HIS A 239 -1.64 3.18 -2.82
C HIS A 239 -2.09 1.70 -2.81
N SER A 240 -2.49 1.16 -3.96
CA SER A 240 -2.84 -0.26 -4.12
C SER A 240 -1.67 -1.21 -3.80
N SER A 241 -0.44 -0.86 -4.18
CA SER A 241 0.73 -1.69 -3.84
C SER A 241 1.02 -1.66 -2.33
N LEU A 242 0.78 -0.54 -1.65
CA LEU A 242 0.91 -0.44 -0.19
C LEU A 242 -0.17 -1.22 0.53
N MET A 243 -1.40 -1.19 0.01
CA MET A 243 -2.51 -2.02 0.48
C MET A 243 -2.13 -3.51 0.42
N ASP A 244 -1.73 -4.01 -0.75
CA ASP A 244 -1.36 -5.42 -0.96
C ASP A 244 -0.21 -5.86 -0.04
N ASP A 245 0.80 -5.00 0.13
CA ASP A 245 1.94 -5.25 1.00
C ASP A 245 1.50 -5.31 2.47
N THR A 246 0.61 -4.42 2.89
CA THR A 246 0.09 -4.35 4.27
C THR A 246 -0.82 -5.52 4.59
N GLU A 247 -1.69 -5.91 3.65
CA GLU A 247 -2.57 -7.08 3.78
C GLU A 247 -1.77 -8.36 4.03
N LYS A 248 -0.72 -8.60 3.24
CA LYS A 248 0.18 -9.75 3.44
C LYS A 248 0.84 -9.77 4.81
N VAL A 249 1.10 -8.61 5.41
CA VAL A 249 1.71 -8.51 6.75
C VAL A 249 0.68 -8.76 7.84
N ILE A 250 -0.58 -8.34 7.66
CA ILE A 250 -1.67 -8.67 8.58
C ILE A 250 -1.87 -10.18 8.61
N LEU A 251 -1.99 -10.82 7.45
CA LEU A 251 -2.21 -12.27 7.33
C LEU A 251 -1.03 -13.12 7.85
N GLU A 252 0.17 -12.54 7.89
CA GLU A 252 1.38 -13.21 8.38
C GLU A 252 2.02 -12.44 9.57
N PRO A 253 1.39 -12.45 10.77
CA PRO A 253 1.81 -11.64 11.92
C PRO A 253 3.24 -11.93 12.38
N ALA A 254 3.78 -13.11 12.06
CA ALA A 254 5.16 -13.48 12.33
C ALA A 254 6.19 -12.54 11.63
N LYS A 255 5.84 -11.94 10.48
CA LYS A 255 6.70 -10.98 9.75
C LYS A 255 7.06 -9.75 10.59
N ILE A 256 6.18 -9.36 11.50
CA ILE A 256 6.37 -8.23 12.42
C ILE A 256 6.61 -8.69 13.87
N LYS A 257 7.05 -9.94 14.08
CA LYS A 257 7.36 -10.53 15.40
C LYS A 257 6.16 -10.58 16.36
N VAL A 258 4.93 -10.54 15.83
CA VAL A 258 3.71 -10.69 16.63
C VAL A 258 3.36 -12.16 16.76
N LYS A 259 3.27 -12.66 18.01
CA LYS A 259 2.98 -14.06 18.33
C LYS A 259 1.47 -14.33 18.39
N LEU A 260 0.81 -14.25 17.23
CA LEU A 260 -0.59 -14.68 17.07
C LEU A 260 -0.67 -15.85 16.10
N LYS A 261 -1.69 -16.70 16.26
CA LYS A 261 -1.96 -17.81 15.34
C LYS A 261 -2.49 -17.23 14.02
N ALA A 262 -1.76 -17.45 12.92
CA ALA A 262 -2.13 -16.93 11.60
C ALA A 262 -3.50 -17.44 11.13
N ASP A 263 -3.85 -18.71 11.40
CA ASP A 263 -5.15 -19.30 11.04
C ASP A 263 -6.37 -18.58 11.64
N ASN A 264 -6.15 -17.79 12.69
CA ASN A 264 -7.19 -17.04 13.38
C ASN A 264 -7.22 -15.57 12.97
N VAL A 265 -6.31 -15.15 12.09
CA VAL A 265 -6.12 -13.76 11.67
C VAL A 265 -6.69 -13.56 10.28
N ASP A 266 -7.36 -12.43 10.09
CA ASP A 266 -7.84 -11.98 8.79
C ASP A 266 -7.79 -10.45 8.73
N ILE A 267 -8.00 -9.86 7.55
CA ILE A 267 -8.22 -8.43 7.40
C ILE A 267 -9.66 -8.06 7.74
N CYS A 268 -9.90 -6.83 8.23
CA CYS A 268 -11.27 -6.34 8.38
C CYS A 268 -11.83 -5.79 7.06
N TYR A 269 -10.95 -5.22 6.25
CA TYR A 269 -11.19 -4.62 4.94
C TYR A 269 -9.81 -4.38 4.30
N PRO A 270 -9.71 -4.23 2.97
CA PRO A 270 -8.43 -3.94 2.31
C PRO A 270 -7.81 -2.64 2.86
N PRO A 271 -6.55 -2.64 3.35
CA PRO A 271 -5.95 -1.45 3.96
C PRO A 271 -6.05 -0.21 3.07
N ILE A 272 -6.45 0.92 3.66
CA ILE A 272 -6.74 2.15 2.92
C ILE A 272 -5.55 3.08 3.03
N PHE A 273 -5.03 3.51 1.88
CA PHE A 273 -4.00 4.54 1.73
C PHE A 273 -4.52 5.64 0.80
N GLN A 274 -4.44 6.88 1.24
CA GLN A 274 -4.92 8.05 0.49
C GLN A 274 -3.93 9.19 0.60
N SER A 275 -3.61 9.85 -0.51
CA SER A 275 -2.79 11.05 -0.58
C SER A 275 -3.05 11.82 -1.88
N GLY A 276 -2.43 12.99 -2.04
CA GLY A 276 -2.43 13.71 -3.33
C GLY A 276 -3.77 14.34 -3.72
N GLY A 277 -4.58 14.74 -2.74
CA GLY A 277 -5.80 15.52 -2.95
C GLY A 277 -7.08 14.71 -3.12
N VAL A 278 -6.96 13.38 -3.19
CA VAL A 278 -8.08 12.45 -3.33
C VAL A 278 -8.28 11.71 -2.01
N PHE A 279 -9.30 12.10 -1.26
CA PHE A 279 -9.62 11.53 0.04
C PHE A 279 -11.09 11.13 0.11
N ASP A 280 -11.36 9.98 0.71
CA ASP A 280 -12.70 9.52 1.08
C ASP A 280 -12.64 8.92 2.49
N LEU A 281 -13.28 9.59 3.45
CA LEU A 281 -13.31 9.13 4.85
C LEU A 281 -14.45 8.15 5.12
N LYS A 282 -15.17 7.70 4.09
CA LYS A 282 -16.16 6.64 4.25
C LYS A 282 -15.45 5.31 4.51
N PRO A 283 -16.05 4.44 5.34
CA PRO A 283 -15.53 3.08 5.56
C PRO A 283 -15.47 2.22 4.28
N SER A 284 -16.20 2.60 3.23
CA SER A 284 -16.22 1.92 1.93
C SER A 284 -15.13 2.39 0.97
N ALA A 285 -14.25 3.30 1.40
CA ALA A 285 -13.17 3.80 0.56
C ALA A 285 -12.17 2.68 0.24
N SER A 286 -11.51 2.79 -0.91
CA SER A 286 -10.47 1.86 -1.35
C SER A 286 -9.20 2.60 -1.75
N SER A 287 -8.06 1.91 -1.65
CA SER A 287 -6.78 2.41 -2.16
C SER A 287 -6.79 2.40 -3.69
N ASN A 288 -6.44 3.52 -4.32
CA ASN A 288 -6.40 3.63 -5.79
C ASN A 288 -5.02 3.27 -6.36
N ASP A 289 -4.87 3.35 -7.69
CA ASP A 289 -3.59 3.06 -8.37
C ASP A 289 -2.67 4.29 -8.52
N ASP A 290 -3.05 5.44 -7.96
CA ASP A 290 -2.17 6.61 -7.96
C ASP A 290 -0.97 6.37 -7.05
N ASN A 291 0.16 6.98 -7.41
CA ASN A 291 1.35 6.96 -6.58
C ASN A 291 1.14 7.79 -5.31
N LEU A 292 1.71 7.30 -4.21
CA LEU A 292 1.83 8.04 -2.96
C LEU A 292 2.45 9.42 -3.25
N PHE A 293 1.79 10.44 -2.73
CA PHE A 293 2.17 11.83 -2.91
C PHE A 293 2.62 12.43 -1.58
N TYR A 294 3.86 12.90 -1.55
CA TYR A 294 4.56 13.33 -0.34
C TYR A 294 5.46 14.55 -0.59
N ASP A 295 5.16 15.39 -1.60
CA ASP A 295 5.83 16.70 -1.72
C ASP A 295 5.44 17.60 -0.54
N SER A 296 6.07 18.77 -0.41
CA SER A 296 5.73 19.73 0.65
C SER A 296 4.23 20.04 0.69
N THR A 297 3.68 20.24 1.89
CA THR A 297 2.24 20.45 2.18
C THR A 297 1.34 19.25 1.89
N SER A 298 1.87 18.02 1.96
CA SER A 298 1.11 16.80 1.71
C SER A 298 0.50 16.20 2.97
N VAL A 299 -0.59 15.46 2.77
CA VAL A 299 -1.28 14.70 3.80
C VAL A 299 -1.46 13.26 3.32
N ILE A 300 -1.13 12.29 4.17
CA ILE A 300 -1.29 10.86 3.90
C ILE A 300 -2.22 10.29 4.96
N ILE A 301 -3.34 9.70 4.56
CA ILE A 301 -4.23 8.95 5.46
C ILE A 301 -3.97 7.46 5.27
N CYS A 302 -3.77 6.75 6.38
CA CYS A 302 -3.72 5.31 6.42
C CYS A 302 -4.76 4.77 7.41
N ALA A 303 -5.58 3.82 6.98
CA ALA A 303 -6.52 3.10 7.84
C ALA A 303 -6.35 1.59 7.68
N ILE A 304 -6.18 0.89 8.80
CA ILE A 304 -5.89 -0.53 8.85
C ILE A 304 -6.80 -1.19 9.88
N GLY A 305 -7.42 -2.30 9.51
CA GLY A 305 -8.19 -3.15 10.43
C GLY A 305 -7.78 -4.61 10.29
N SER A 306 -7.56 -5.27 11.42
CA SER A 306 -7.30 -6.71 11.49
C SER A 306 -8.37 -7.38 12.32
N ARG A 307 -8.60 -8.66 12.03
CA ARG A 307 -9.62 -9.49 12.64
C ARG A 307 -8.93 -10.67 13.30
N TYR A 308 -9.31 -10.97 14.54
CA TYR A 308 -8.80 -12.15 15.26
C TYR A 308 -9.95 -12.98 15.81
N ASN A 309 -10.01 -14.27 15.47
CA ASN A 309 -11.14 -15.15 15.81
C ASN A 309 -12.49 -14.50 15.46
N SER A 310 -12.56 -13.86 14.29
CA SER A 310 -13.74 -13.14 13.80
C SER A 310 -14.06 -11.79 14.48
N TYR A 311 -13.32 -11.35 15.49
CA TYR A 311 -13.51 -10.02 16.12
C TYR A 311 -12.63 -8.98 15.46
N CYS A 312 -13.24 -7.86 15.07
CA CYS A 312 -12.62 -6.77 14.34
C CYS A 312 -11.96 -5.74 15.26
N SER A 313 -10.93 -5.09 14.75
CA SER A 313 -10.37 -3.86 15.29
C SER A 313 -9.99 -2.91 14.16
N ASN A 314 -9.82 -1.63 14.49
CA ASN A 314 -9.52 -0.57 13.55
C ASN A 314 -8.55 0.47 14.13
N VAL A 315 -7.65 0.96 13.28
CA VAL A 315 -6.82 2.14 13.53
C VAL A 315 -6.73 2.98 12.27
N ALA A 316 -6.80 4.30 12.40
CA ALA A 316 -6.49 5.23 11.33
C ALA A 316 -5.59 6.35 11.83
N ARG A 317 -4.60 6.70 11.01
CA ARG A 317 -3.63 7.76 11.27
C ARG A 317 -3.50 8.64 10.04
N THR A 318 -3.22 9.92 10.32
CA THR A 318 -2.86 10.89 9.30
C THR A 318 -1.42 11.32 9.53
N PHE A 319 -0.62 11.26 8.47
CA PHE A 319 0.75 11.74 8.44
C PHE A 319 0.81 13.04 7.65
N LEU A 320 1.58 13.98 8.16
CA LEU A 320 1.69 15.36 7.69
C LEU A 320 3.10 15.56 7.14
N ILE A 321 3.24 16.00 5.89
CA ILE A 321 4.55 16.20 5.24
C ILE A 321 4.70 17.68 4.90
N ASP A 322 5.67 18.36 5.54
CA ASP A 322 5.82 19.83 5.55
C ASP A 322 4.47 20.55 5.68
N ALA A 323 3.70 20.19 6.72
CA ALA A 323 2.36 20.72 6.88
C ALA A 323 2.38 22.24 7.09
N ASN A 324 1.44 22.92 6.44
CA ASN A 324 1.21 24.33 6.69
C ASN A 324 0.39 24.56 7.97
N SER A 325 0.24 25.83 8.37
CA SER A 325 -0.47 26.20 9.59
C SER A 325 -1.91 25.69 9.65
N LEU A 326 -2.63 25.65 8.53
CA LEU A 326 -4.01 25.15 8.48
C LEU A 326 -4.06 23.62 8.65
N GLN A 327 -3.16 22.88 8.01
CA GLN A 327 -3.06 21.43 8.13
C GLN A 327 -2.70 21.01 9.56
N SER A 328 -1.71 21.68 10.16
CA SER A 328 -1.31 21.44 11.55
C SER A 328 -2.44 21.78 12.52
N LYS A 329 -3.08 22.95 12.39
CA LYS A 329 -4.23 23.35 13.21
C LYS A 329 -5.39 22.34 13.09
N ALA A 330 -5.72 21.92 11.87
CA ALA A 330 -6.79 20.96 11.64
C ALA A 330 -6.52 19.60 12.32
N TYR A 331 -5.27 19.11 12.26
CA TYR A 331 -4.87 17.88 12.94
C TYR A 331 -4.93 18.02 14.47
N GLU A 332 -4.39 19.11 15.02
CA GLU A 332 -4.40 19.36 16.47
C GLU A 332 -5.81 19.46 17.06
N VAL A 333 -6.71 20.19 16.38
CA VAL A 333 -8.12 20.29 16.79
C VAL A 333 -8.80 18.92 16.66
N LEU A 334 -8.52 18.17 15.59
CA LEU A 334 -9.06 16.82 15.42
C LEU A 334 -8.59 15.88 16.54
N LEU A 335 -7.32 15.95 16.94
CA LEU A 335 -6.76 15.16 18.02
C LEU A 335 -7.48 15.45 19.35
N LYS A 336 -7.66 16.73 19.69
CA LYS A 336 -8.41 17.13 20.90
C LYS A 336 -9.87 16.68 20.85
N ALA A 337 -10.54 16.84 19.71
CA ALA A 337 -11.93 16.41 19.53
C ALA A 337 -12.06 14.87 19.64
N HIS A 338 -11.09 14.13 19.09
CA HIS A 338 -11.01 12.67 19.20
C HIS A 338 -10.80 12.22 20.64
N ASP A 339 -9.88 12.84 21.38
CA ASP A 339 -9.65 12.54 22.80
C ASP A 339 -10.87 12.89 23.68
N ALA A 340 -11.57 13.98 23.38
CA ALA A 340 -12.82 14.34 24.06
C ALA A 340 -13.94 13.33 23.81
N ALA A 341 -14.08 12.83 22.58
CA ALA A 341 -14.99 11.73 22.27
C ALA A 341 -14.64 10.47 23.08
N ILE A 342 -13.37 10.06 23.09
CA ILE A 342 -12.91 8.90 23.86
C ILE A 342 -13.22 9.08 25.34
N ALA A 343 -12.90 10.23 25.93
CA ALA A 343 -13.13 10.50 27.35
C ALA A 343 -14.62 10.43 27.75
N THR A 344 -15.53 10.62 26.79
CA THR A 344 -16.98 10.56 26.98
C THR A 344 -17.54 9.14 26.87
N LEU A 345 -16.77 8.16 26.39
CA LEU A 345 -17.16 6.73 26.35
C LEU A 345 -17.11 6.10 27.75
N LYS A 346 -18.08 6.47 28.58
CA LYS A 346 -18.25 5.97 29.94
C LYS A 346 -19.63 5.33 30.11
N PRO A 347 -19.76 4.32 30.99
CA PRO A 347 -21.06 3.75 31.31
C PRO A 347 -22.05 4.83 31.78
N GLY A 348 -23.30 4.74 31.31
CA GLY A 348 -24.38 5.67 31.67
C GLY A 348 -24.53 6.89 30.73
N ASN A 349 -23.49 7.27 29.98
CA ASN A 349 -23.61 8.33 28.98
C ASN A 349 -24.42 7.85 27.76
N LYS A 350 -24.98 8.78 26.98
CA LYS A 350 -25.59 8.45 25.68
C LYS A 350 -24.54 8.34 24.60
N ALA A 351 -24.77 7.47 23.62
CA ALA A 351 -23.90 7.34 22.44
C ALA A 351 -23.77 8.66 21.66
N GLY A 352 -24.80 9.51 21.66
CA GLY A 352 -24.79 10.82 21.03
C GLY A 352 -23.92 11.85 21.74
N ASP A 353 -23.78 11.76 23.07
CA ASP A 353 -22.95 12.67 23.87
C ASP A 353 -21.48 12.61 23.43
N VAL A 354 -21.03 11.43 22.98
CA VAL A 354 -19.67 11.20 22.47
C VAL A 354 -19.38 12.07 21.24
N TYR A 355 -20.34 12.14 20.31
CA TYR A 355 -20.21 12.98 19.11
C TYR A 355 -20.31 14.47 19.46
N LEU A 356 -21.23 14.82 20.35
CA LEU A 356 -21.43 16.21 20.80
C LEU A 356 -20.20 16.75 21.54
N ALA A 357 -19.50 15.92 22.32
CA ALA A 357 -18.25 16.28 22.97
C ALA A 357 -17.16 16.65 21.94
N ALA A 358 -17.00 15.85 20.88
CA ALA A 358 -16.10 16.17 19.78
C ALA A 358 -16.51 17.46 19.06
N LEU A 359 -17.79 17.60 18.73
CA LEU A 359 -18.31 18.78 18.05
C LEU A 359 -18.09 20.05 18.87
N SER A 360 -18.30 20.00 20.19
CA SER A 360 -18.09 21.14 21.10
C SER A 360 -16.64 21.61 21.12
N VAL A 361 -15.67 20.69 21.05
CA VAL A 361 -14.25 21.06 20.92
C VAL A 361 -13.99 21.79 19.61
N VAL A 362 -14.53 21.28 18.50
CA VAL A 362 -14.36 21.91 17.18
C VAL A 362 -15.02 23.28 17.13
N GLU A 363 -16.25 23.43 17.61
CA GLU A 363 -16.96 24.72 17.65
C GLU A 363 -16.24 25.75 18.52
N LYS A 364 -15.56 25.31 19.59
CA LYS A 364 -14.82 26.19 20.49
C LYS A 364 -13.46 26.63 19.93
N GLU A 365 -12.70 25.72 19.30
CA GLU A 365 -11.31 25.99 18.90
C GLU A 365 -11.14 26.36 17.41
N ALA A 366 -12.01 25.84 16.55
CA ALA A 366 -11.98 26.09 15.11
C ALA A 366 -13.39 25.96 14.50
N PRO A 367 -14.32 26.89 14.82
CA PRO A 367 -15.69 26.87 14.32
C PRO A 367 -15.78 26.84 12.79
N GLU A 368 -14.79 27.39 12.10
CA GLU A 368 -14.66 27.36 10.65
C GLU A 368 -14.52 25.93 10.07
N LEU A 369 -14.03 24.97 10.86
CA LEU A 369 -13.86 23.57 10.44
C LEU A 369 -15.08 22.69 10.76
N ALA A 370 -16.03 23.17 11.58
CA ALA A 370 -17.21 22.41 12.00
C ALA A 370 -18.06 21.86 10.83
N PRO A 371 -18.27 22.59 9.72
CA PRO A 371 -19.02 22.07 8.56
C PRO A 371 -18.35 20.83 7.93
N ASN A 372 -17.02 20.76 8.01
CA ASN A 372 -16.18 19.73 7.42
C ASN A 372 -16.05 18.48 8.30
N LEU A 373 -16.46 18.56 9.58
CA LEU A 373 -16.40 17.43 10.51
C LEU A 373 -17.30 16.29 10.03
N THR A 374 -16.83 15.04 10.16
CA THR A 374 -17.65 13.85 9.91
C THR A 374 -18.94 13.92 10.73
N LYS A 375 -20.05 13.40 10.18
CA LYS A 375 -21.37 13.42 10.86
C LYS A 375 -21.52 12.36 11.96
N SER A 376 -20.45 11.61 12.23
CA SER A 376 -20.37 10.60 13.28
C SER A 376 -18.92 10.49 13.74
N ALA A 377 -18.75 10.15 15.01
CA ALA A 377 -17.47 9.78 15.65
C ALA A 377 -17.20 8.27 15.59
N GLY A 378 -17.91 7.52 14.72
CA GLY A 378 -17.71 6.09 14.51
C GLY A 378 -18.89 5.22 14.96
N THR A 379 -18.63 3.94 15.23
CA THR A 379 -19.66 2.94 15.58
C THR A 379 -19.15 1.90 16.57
N GLY A 380 -20.06 1.10 17.13
CA GLY A 380 -19.69 -0.17 17.75
C GLY A 380 -18.92 -1.07 16.79
N ILE A 381 -18.03 -1.89 17.33
CA ILE A 381 -17.22 -2.87 16.61
C ILE A 381 -17.14 -4.18 17.40
N GLY A 382 -17.13 -5.30 16.70
CA GLY A 382 -17.14 -6.63 17.30
C GLY A 382 -16.99 -7.71 16.24
N LEU A 383 -17.95 -8.62 16.14
CA LEU A 383 -18.03 -9.58 15.02
C LEU A 383 -18.34 -8.88 13.70
N GLU A 384 -19.09 -7.78 13.79
CA GLU A 384 -19.32 -6.83 12.72
C GLU A 384 -18.27 -5.71 12.81
N PHE A 385 -17.67 -5.34 11.67
CA PHE A 385 -16.81 -4.16 11.63
C PHE A 385 -17.56 -2.86 11.97
N ARG A 386 -18.86 -2.82 11.64
CA ARG A 386 -19.73 -1.67 11.90
C ARG A 386 -21.06 -2.11 12.50
N GLU A 387 -21.19 -1.98 13.82
CA GLU A 387 -22.45 -2.21 14.52
C GLU A 387 -23.34 -0.97 14.40
N SER A 388 -24.22 -0.97 13.39
CA SER A 388 -25.02 0.22 13.01
C SER A 388 -25.92 0.75 14.12
N GLY A 389 -26.45 -0.12 14.98
CA GLY A 389 -27.25 0.25 16.16
C GLY A 389 -26.46 0.99 17.26
N LEU A 390 -25.13 1.03 17.16
CA LEU A 390 -24.21 1.70 18.09
C LEU A 390 -23.44 2.84 17.39
N SER A 391 -24.09 3.55 16.46
CA SER A 391 -23.45 4.71 15.82
C SER A 391 -23.29 5.88 16.79
N LEU A 392 -22.08 6.42 16.87
CA LEU A 392 -21.74 7.61 17.66
C LEU A 392 -22.09 8.85 16.84
N ASN A 393 -23.38 9.17 16.73
CA ASN A 393 -23.87 10.37 16.06
C ASN A 393 -24.78 11.14 17.03
N GLY A 394 -24.94 12.45 16.82
CA GLY A 394 -25.66 13.32 17.77
C GLY A 394 -27.14 13.01 17.99
N LYS A 395 -27.72 12.00 17.34
CA LYS A 395 -29.12 11.58 17.49
C LYS A 395 -29.28 10.24 18.23
N ASN A 396 -28.19 9.56 18.57
CA ASN A 396 -28.28 8.24 19.18
C ASN A 396 -28.38 8.33 20.72
N ASP A 397 -29.58 8.12 21.25
CA ASP A 397 -29.86 8.17 22.69
C ASP A 397 -29.49 6.89 23.46
N ARG A 398 -28.85 5.92 22.81
CA ARG A 398 -28.53 4.63 23.41
C ARG A 398 -27.54 4.78 24.57
N ILE A 399 -27.87 4.19 25.71
CA ILE A 399 -27.03 4.23 26.91
C ILE A 399 -25.83 3.29 26.76
N LEU A 400 -24.65 3.83 27.01
CA LEU A 400 -23.39 3.11 26.99
C LEU A 400 -23.26 2.21 28.23
N LYS A 401 -22.75 0.99 28.03
CA LYS A 401 -22.53 -0.01 29.08
C LYS A 401 -21.08 -0.48 29.08
N THR A 402 -20.58 -0.87 30.25
CA THR A 402 -19.27 -1.55 30.38
C THR A 402 -19.23 -2.80 29.50
N GLY A 403 -18.09 -3.03 28.85
CA GLY A 403 -17.88 -4.16 27.93
C GLY A 403 -18.33 -3.87 26.49
N MET A 404 -18.95 -2.72 26.21
CA MET A 404 -19.12 -2.28 24.82
C MET A 404 -17.77 -1.88 24.21
N VAL A 405 -17.65 -2.07 22.90
CA VAL A 405 -16.42 -1.78 22.14
C VAL A 405 -16.78 -0.91 20.94
N PHE A 406 -16.02 0.15 20.73
CA PHE A 406 -16.24 1.14 19.67
C PHE A 406 -15.00 1.33 18.80
N ASN A 407 -15.23 1.48 17.50
CA ASN A 407 -14.29 2.12 16.58
C ASN A 407 -14.59 3.61 16.61
N VAL A 408 -13.79 4.38 17.35
CA VAL A 408 -13.92 5.83 17.47
C VAL A 408 -13.17 6.46 16.30
N SER A 409 -13.90 6.85 15.26
CA SER A 409 -13.35 7.39 14.01
C SER A 409 -13.94 8.77 13.72
N LEU A 410 -13.06 9.77 13.65
CA LEU A 410 -13.41 11.17 13.47
C LEU A 410 -12.46 11.81 12.46
N GLY A 411 -12.97 12.70 11.60
CA GLY A 411 -12.13 13.38 10.62
C GLY A 411 -12.74 14.68 10.08
N PHE A 412 -11.90 15.47 9.42
CA PHE A 412 -12.34 16.63 8.61
C PHE A 412 -12.24 16.29 7.13
N GLN A 413 -13.32 16.54 6.40
CA GLN A 413 -13.46 16.23 4.98
C GLN A 413 -13.34 17.49 4.12
N ASN A 414 -12.72 17.38 2.96
CA ASN A 414 -12.73 18.41 1.91
C ASN A 414 -12.20 19.78 2.38
N LEU A 415 -11.20 19.81 3.26
CA LEU A 415 -10.51 21.04 3.62
C LEU A 415 -9.72 21.57 2.42
N GLN A 416 -9.57 22.88 2.33
CA GLN A 416 -8.82 23.54 1.27
C GLN A 416 -7.73 24.41 1.87
N THR A 417 -6.56 24.40 1.24
CA THR A 417 -5.42 25.25 1.59
C THR A 417 -4.85 25.88 0.32
N GLU A 418 -4.28 27.08 0.46
CA GLU A 418 -3.59 27.73 -0.65
C GLU A 418 -2.21 27.11 -0.85
N THR A 419 -2.04 26.38 -1.95
CA THR A 419 -0.75 25.78 -2.33
C THR A 419 -0.49 25.96 -3.82
N LYS A 420 0.78 25.93 -4.21
CA LYS A 420 1.20 26.02 -5.61
C LYS A 420 0.86 24.75 -6.41
N ASN A 421 0.60 23.64 -5.73
CA ASN A 421 0.34 22.35 -6.33
C ASN A 421 -1.14 21.97 -6.18
N PRO A 422 -1.89 21.74 -7.27
CA PRO A 422 -3.30 21.37 -7.18
C PRO A 422 -3.54 20.07 -6.38
N LYS A 423 -2.55 19.17 -6.31
CA LYS A 423 -2.64 17.93 -5.52
C LYS A 423 -2.60 18.14 -4.00
N THR A 424 -2.12 19.28 -3.51
CA THR A 424 -2.10 19.60 -2.08
C THR A 424 -3.15 20.64 -1.69
N GLN A 425 -3.86 21.20 -2.66
CA GLN A 425 -4.87 22.23 -2.41
C GLN A 425 -6.02 21.67 -1.56
N LYS A 426 -6.49 20.46 -1.86
CA LYS A 426 -7.56 19.79 -1.12
C LYS A 426 -6.97 18.73 -0.20
N PHE A 427 -7.41 18.67 1.05
CA PHE A 427 -6.96 17.63 1.97
C PHE A 427 -8.07 17.18 2.93
N SER A 428 -7.80 16.10 3.65
CA SER A 428 -8.65 15.59 4.72
C SER A 428 -7.75 15.01 5.80
N VAL A 429 -8.24 15.00 7.04
CA VAL A 429 -7.53 14.42 8.19
C VAL A 429 -8.46 13.42 8.88
N LEU A 430 -7.92 12.29 9.30
CA LEU A 430 -8.66 11.17 9.90
C LEU A 430 -7.87 10.57 11.07
N LEU A 431 -8.56 10.37 12.20
CA LEU A 431 -8.08 9.58 13.32
C LEU A 431 -9.12 8.50 13.63
N ALA A 432 -8.63 7.29 13.89
CA ALA A 432 -9.47 6.22 14.40
C ALA A 432 -8.72 5.33 15.39
N ASP A 433 -9.42 4.91 16.44
CA ASP A 433 -8.91 3.96 17.44
C ASP A 433 -10.02 3.02 17.88
N THR A 434 -9.65 1.78 18.20
CA THR A 434 -10.55 0.85 18.90
C THR A 434 -10.48 1.07 20.40
N VAL A 435 -11.64 1.26 21.03
CA VAL A 435 -11.80 1.63 22.43
C VAL A 435 -12.79 0.70 23.11
N ILE A 436 -12.44 0.23 24.30
CA ILE A 436 -13.29 -0.62 25.14
C ILE A 436 -13.81 0.22 26.30
N ILE A 437 -15.12 0.18 26.56
CA ILE A 437 -15.71 0.84 27.73
C ILE A 437 -15.40 -0.01 28.97
N GLY A 438 -14.45 0.46 29.78
CA GLY A 438 -14.15 -0.12 31.09
C GLY A 438 -15.15 0.30 32.17
N GLU A 439 -14.92 -0.16 33.40
CA GLU A 439 -15.74 0.21 34.56
C GLU A 439 -15.52 1.67 34.99
N THR A 440 -14.26 2.11 35.00
CA THR A 440 -13.85 3.45 35.48
C THR A 440 -13.44 4.38 34.36
N ALA A 441 -12.76 3.86 33.34
CA ALA A 441 -12.25 4.62 32.21
C ALA A 441 -12.29 3.81 30.91
N PRO A 442 -12.41 4.50 29.75
CA PRO A 442 -12.26 3.88 28.44
C PRO A 442 -10.81 3.40 28.24
N GLU A 443 -10.64 2.20 27.71
CA GLU A 443 -9.35 1.60 27.38
C GLU A 443 -9.10 1.69 25.87
N VAL A 444 -8.09 2.47 25.46
CA VAL A 444 -7.67 2.55 24.06
C VAL A 444 -6.71 1.42 23.74
N VAL A 445 -7.22 0.35 23.12
CA VAL A 445 -6.46 -0.89 22.85
C VAL A 445 -5.56 -0.81 21.61
N THR A 446 -5.57 0.33 20.92
CA THR A 446 -4.75 0.65 19.74
C THR A 446 -3.68 1.71 20.02
N SER A 447 -3.47 2.05 21.30
CA SER A 447 -2.55 3.09 21.78
C SER A 447 -1.07 2.87 21.44
N THR A 448 -0.67 1.66 21.04
CA THR A 448 0.69 1.36 20.59
C THR A 448 1.11 2.21 19.37
N SER A 449 0.15 2.58 18.52
CA SER A 449 0.37 3.49 17.39
C SER A 449 0.19 4.93 17.87
N SER A 450 1.26 5.74 17.80
CA SER A 450 1.20 7.14 18.22
C SER A 450 0.28 7.95 17.30
N LYS A 451 -0.33 8.98 17.90
CA LYS A 451 -1.11 10.04 17.24
C LYS A 451 -0.66 11.44 17.71
N ALA A 452 0.48 11.51 18.39
CA ALA A 452 1.04 12.80 18.79
C ALA A 452 1.59 13.51 17.56
N VAL A 453 1.42 14.84 17.49
CA VAL A 453 1.83 15.66 16.33
C VAL A 453 3.29 15.40 15.93
N LYS A 454 4.20 15.38 16.92
CA LYS A 454 5.63 15.12 16.72
C LYS A 454 5.97 13.76 16.11
N ASP A 455 5.08 12.78 16.23
CA ASP A 455 5.31 11.40 15.76
C ASP A 455 4.64 11.16 14.40
N VAL A 456 3.89 12.14 13.87
CA VAL A 456 3.19 12.03 12.58
C VAL A 456 3.49 13.16 11.60
N ALA A 457 4.15 14.22 12.07
CA ALA A 457 4.59 15.34 11.26
C ALA A 457 6.05 15.14 10.85
N TYR A 458 6.28 15.11 9.54
CA TYR A 458 7.58 14.99 8.90
C TYR A 458 7.91 16.33 8.22
N SER A 459 9.16 16.75 8.33
CA SER A 459 9.66 17.95 7.65
C SER A 459 10.93 17.61 6.89
N PHE A 460 11.05 18.08 5.65
CA PHE A 460 12.26 17.93 4.82
C PHE A 460 13.31 19.02 5.11
N ASN A 461 13.04 19.94 6.02
CA ASN A 461 14.01 20.93 6.47
C ASN A 461 15.09 20.25 7.34
N GLU A 462 16.30 20.18 6.81
CA GLU A 462 17.52 20.10 7.62
C GLU A 462 17.69 21.42 8.38
N ASP A 463 17.07 21.55 9.56
CA ASP A 463 17.47 22.55 10.54
C ASP A 463 17.55 21.78 11.88
N GLY A 464 18.70 21.71 12.55
CA GLY A 464 19.32 22.90 13.09
C GLY A 464 18.40 23.39 14.19
N GLU A 465 18.67 23.00 15.44
CA GLU A 465 17.94 23.50 16.61
C GLU A 465 17.80 25.03 16.49
N GLU A 466 16.56 25.51 16.32
CA GLU A 466 16.25 26.92 16.42
C GLU A 466 16.51 27.36 17.87
N GLU A 467 17.69 27.91 18.13
CA GLU A 467 17.89 28.79 19.27
C GLU A 467 16.94 29.99 19.13
N GLU A 468 16.08 30.20 20.13
CA GLU A 468 15.24 31.39 20.24
C GLU A 468 16.09 32.66 20.08
N PRO A 469 15.71 33.62 19.22
CA PRO A 469 16.43 34.88 19.17
C PRO A 469 16.10 35.73 20.41
N PRO A 470 17.09 36.39 21.05
CA PRO A 470 16.84 37.21 22.21
C PRO A 470 16.09 38.49 21.81
N LYS A 471 15.12 38.89 22.65
CA LYS A 471 14.35 40.14 22.55
C LYS A 471 15.27 41.36 22.51
N VAL A 472 15.16 42.17 21.45
CA VAL A 472 15.77 43.51 21.38
C VAL A 472 14.69 44.59 21.51
N LYS A 473 14.90 45.51 22.48
CA LYS A 473 14.10 46.72 22.71
C LYS A 473 14.48 47.84 21.72
N SER A 474 13.53 48.74 21.53
CA SER A 474 13.42 49.81 20.52
C SER A 474 14.30 51.07 20.69
N THR A 475 14.85 51.55 19.54
CA THR A 475 14.98 52.96 19.00
C THR A 475 15.85 54.04 19.71
N PRO A 476 16.23 55.20 19.07
CA PRO A 476 16.38 55.55 17.62
C PRO A 476 17.64 56.41 17.23
N ASN A 477 17.85 56.55 15.90
CA ASN A 477 18.47 57.62 15.06
C ASN A 477 19.74 58.38 15.48
N VAL A 478 20.75 58.44 14.56
CA VAL A 478 21.43 59.68 14.08
C VAL A 478 22.04 59.43 12.67
N SER A 479 21.85 60.43 11.80
CA SER A 479 22.47 60.66 10.48
C SER A 479 23.91 61.18 10.57
N ASP A 480 24.82 60.78 9.68
CA ASP A 480 25.62 61.74 8.90
C ASP A 480 26.54 61.12 7.82
N THR A 481 26.32 61.61 6.60
CA THR A 481 27.22 62.07 5.54
C THR A 481 28.76 61.96 5.72
N PHE A 482 29.48 61.46 4.71
CA PHE A 482 30.56 62.20 4.00
C PHE A 482 31.05 61.49 2.70
N SER A 483 31.38 62.35 1.73
CA SER A 483 31.75 62.14 0.32
C SER A 483 33.18 61.67 0.05
N SER A 484 33.44 61.13 -1.16
CA SER A 484 34.43 61.71 -2.09
C SER A 484 34.32 61.18 -3.53
N LYS A 485 34.54 62.10 -4.48
CA LYS A 485 34.38 62.00 -5.95
C LYS A 485 35.62 61.41 -6.65
N ALA A 486 35.43 60.80 -7.82
CA ALA A 486 36.32 60.95 -8.97
C ALA A 486 35.59 60.64 -10.30
N ASN A 487 35.76 61.53 -11.28
CA ASN A 487 35.18 61.49 -12.63
C ASN A 487 36.04 60.68 -13.62
N LEU A 488 35.41 60.38 -14.78
CA LEU A 488 35.97 60.33 -16.15
C LEU A 488 36.56 59.00 -16.68
N ARG A 489 35.79 58.30 -17.53
CA ARG A 489 35.92 58.30 -19.02
C ARG A 489 35.11 57.16 -19.66
N SER A 490 34.22 57.51 -20.59
CA SER A 490 33.58 56.59 -21.52
C SER A 490 34.61 56.05 -22.50
N VAL A 491 34.83 54.74 -22.52
CA VAL A 491 35.57 54.05 -23.57
C VAL A 491 34.56 53.24 -24.38
N ASN A 492 34.33 53.70 -25.63
CA ASN A 492 33.71 52.90 -26.68
C ASN A 492 34.48 51.57 -26.79
N HIS A 493 33.83 50.46 -26.47
CA HIS A 493 34.36 49.14 -26.75
C HIS A 493 33.76 48.65 -28.06
N GLU A 494 34.54 48.71 -29.13
CA GLU A 494 34.30 47.93 -30.33
C GLU A 494 34.25 46.44 -29.92
N MET A 495 33.13 45.78 -30.19
CA MET A 495 32.96 44.35 -29.91
C MET A 495 34.01 43.54 -30.68
N SER A 496 34.90 42.85 -29.93
CA SER A 496 35.88 41.93 -30.50
C SER A 496 35.21 40.84 -31.35
N LYS A 497 35.86 40.48 -32.48
CA LYS A 497 35.42 39.41 -33.40
C LYS A 497 35.19 38.06 -32.69
N GLU A 498 35.78 37.85 -31.51
CA GLU A 498 35.64 36.64 -30.71
C GLU A 498 34.31 36.60 -29.93
N GLU A 499 33.85 37.74 -29.42
CA GLU A 499 32.56 37.86 -28.72
C GLU A 499 31.38 37.74 -29.71
N LEU A 500 31.52 38.29 -30.93
CA LEU A 500 30.57 38.09 -32.03
C LEU A 500 30.47 36.62 -32.45
N ARG A 501 31.59 35.90 -32.45
CA ARG A 501 31.63 34.47 -32.81
C ARG A 501 30.97 33.60 -31.74
N ARG A 502 31.17 33.94 -30.45
CA ARG A 502 30.52 33.30 -29.30
C ARG A 502 29.01 33.56 -29.26
N GLN A 503 28.58 34.80 -29.50
CA GLN A 503 27.16 35.14 -29.58
C GLN A 503 26.49 34.51 -30.80
N HIS A 504 27.17 34.43 -31.95
CA HIS A 504 26.65 33.75 -33.13
C HIS A 504 26.50 32.24 -32.92
N GLN A 505 27.47 31.59 -32.27
CA GLN A 505 27.38 30.17 -31.92
C GLN A 505 26.28 29.88 -30.87
N ALA A 506 26.13 30.75 -29.87
CA ALA A 506 25.05 30.64 -28.87
C ALA A 506 23.65 30.83 -29.49
N ALA A 507 23.51 31.76 -30.45
CA ALA A 507 22.27 31.97 -31.20
C ALA A 507 21.94 30.75 -32.10
N LEU A 508 22.95 30.16 -32.74
CA LEU A 508 22.80 28.95 -33.56
C LEU A 508 22.38 27.74 -32.71
N ALA A 509 22.93 27.59 -31.50
CA ALA A 509 22.55 26.55 -30.56
C ALA A 509 21.10 26.71 -30.05
N ARG A 510 20.68 27.95 -29.73
CA ARG A 510 19.28 28.24 -29.36
C ARG A 510 18.31 27.91 -30.49
N ARG A 511 18.62 28.34 -31.72
CA ARG A 511 17.78 28.08 -32.89
C ARG A 511 17.65 26.58 -33.18
N LYS A 512 18.74 25.80 -33.02
CA LYS A 512 18.72 24.34 -33.21
C LYS A 512 17.93 23.62 -32.11
N ASN A 513 17.98 24.13 -30.87
CA ASN A 513 17.16 23.62 -29.76
C ASN A 513 15.67 23.95 -29.94
N GLU A 514 15.33 25.14 -30.44
CA GLU A 514 13.94 25.50 -30.78
C GLU A 514 13.39 24.70 -31.97
N GLU A 515 14.20 24.44 -33.00
CA GLU A 515 13.82 23.59 -34.13
C GLU A 515 13.59 22.13 -33.70
N THR A 516 14.39 21.64 -32.76
CA THR A 516 14.23 20.29 -32.18
C THR A 516 12.98 20.21 -31.29
N ALA A 517 12.71 21.25 -30.48
CA ALA A 517 11.48 21.35 -29.69
C ALA A 517 10.21 21.41 -30.57
N ARG A 518 10.28 22.09 -31.73
CA ARG A 518 9.18 22.10 -32.71
C ARG A 518 8.97 20.76 -33.40
N ARG A 519 10.03 20.00 -33.70
CA ARG A 519 9.90 18.63 -34.24
C ARG A 519 9.28 17.65 -33.25
N LEU A 520 9.51 17.84 -31.95
CA LEU A 520 8.93 17.01 -30.88
C LEU A 520 7.46 17.37 -30.55
N ALA A 521 7.02 18.58 -30.86
CA ALA A 521 5.66 19.06 -30.56
C ALA A 521 4.58 18.65 -31.60
N GLY A 522 4.94 17.86 -32.63
CA GLY A 522 3.99 17.27 -33.57
C GLY A 522 3.55 18.23 -34.69
N GLY A 523 4.11 18.05 -35.88
CA GLY A 523 3.67 18.72 -37.10
C GLY A 523 4.62 18.43 -38.25
N GLY A 524 4.22 17.58 -39.18
CA GLY A 524 4.97 17.34 -40.40
C GLY A 524 5.00 18.58 -41.31
N SER A 525 6.16 18.88 -41.87
CA SER A 525 6.25 19.49 -43.19
C SER A 525 7.45 18.92 -43.93
N GLU A 526 7.20 18.54 -45.18
CA GLU A 526 8.20 18.17 -46.17
C GLU A 526 9.14 19.34 -46.46
N GLY A 527 10.36 19.01 -46.91
CA GLY A 527 11.24 19.94 -47.63
C GLY A 527 12.61 20.18 -46.99
N SER A 528 13.58 19.32 -47.32
CA SER A 528 14.89 19.68 -47.90
C SER A 528 16.04 18.79 -47.40
N ASN A 529 16.80 18.31 -48.40
CA ASN A 529 17.84 17.28 -48.37
C ASN A 529 18.99 17.54 -47.38
N ASN A 530 19.33 16.52 -46.56
CA ASN A 530 20.69 15.95 -46.47
C ASN A 530 20.78 14.79 -45.43
N GLY A 531 21.12 13.59 -45.93
CA GLY A 531 21.68 12.46 -45.17
C GLY A 531 20.67 11.42 -44.61
N PRO A 532 20.89 10.10 -44.81
CA PRO A 532 19.91 9.09 -44.44
C PRO A 532 19.94 8.80 -42.94
N ALA A 533 19.08 9.46 -42.17
CA ALA A 533 18.67 8.94 -40.88
C ALA A 533 17.61 7.85 -41.13
N LYS A 534 18.00 6.58 -40.97
CA LYS A 534 17.08 5.44 -41.02
C LYS A 534 15.90 5.68 -40.06
N PRO A 535 14.64 5.52 -40.49
CA PRO A 535 13.51 5.53 -39.57
C PRO A 535 13.61 4.31 -38.65
N SER A 536 13.87 4.55 -37.36
CA SER A 536 13.79 3.51 -36.33
C SER A 536 12.32 3.24 -36.02
N GLY A 537 11.74 2.20 -36.62
CA GLY A 537 10.35 1.86 -36.36
C GLY A 537 9.79 0.75 -37.25
N GLU A 538 10.55 -0.31 -37.51
CA GLU A 538 9.99 -1.49 -38.17
C GLU A 538 10.42 -2.75 -37.42
N LEU A 539 9.44 -3.38 -36.76
CA LEU A 539 9.57 -4.62 -36.00
C LEU A 539 9.75 -5.81 -36.95
N ILE A 540 10.99 -6.04 -37.41
CA ILE A 540 11.34 -7.17 -38.28
C ILE A 540 12.22 -8.15 -37.51
N ALA A 541 11.65 -9.28 -37.10
CA ALA A 541 12.38 -10.37 -36.43
C ALA A 541 13.22 -11.19 -37.42
N TYR A 542 12.62 -11.61 -38.55
CA TYR A 542 13.30 -12.37 -39.61
C TYR A 542 13.02 -11.70 -40.95
N LYS A 543 14.04 -11.60 -41.82
CA LYS A 543 13.91 -10.99 -43.14
C LYS A 543 13.53 -12.01 -44.21
N ASN A 544 14.03 -13.24 -44.11
CA ASN A 544 13.73 -14.32 -45.03
C ASN A 544 13.28 -15.58 -44.28
N VAL A 545 12.49 -16.43 -44.95
CA VAL A 545 12.03 -17.72 -44.39
C VAL A 545 13.21 -18.66 -44.09
N ASN A 546 14.31 -18.55 -44.84
CA ASN A 546 15.53 -19.36 -44.62
C ASN A 546 16.30 -18.97 -43.35
N ASP A 547 15.99 -17.82 -42.74
CA ASP A 547 16.64 -17.35 -41.52
C ASP A 547 16.00 -17.97 -40.25
N LEU A 548 14.87 -18.68 -40.41
CA LEU A 548 14.21 -19.41 -39.33
C LEU A 548 15.04 -20.64 -38.93
N PRO A 549 15.29 -20.85 -37.63
CA PRO A 549 16.00 -22.05 -37.19
C PRO A 549 15.18 -23.30 -37.55
N PRO A 550 15.84 -24.43 -37.90
CA PRO A 550 15.16 -25.65 -38.30
C PRO A 550 14.27 -26.17 -37.15
N PRO A 551 13.03 -26.61 -37.43
CA PRO A 551 12.10 -27.03 -36.40
C PRO A 551 12.63 -28.27 -35.69
N ARG A 552 12.93 -28.15 -34.40
CA ARG A 552 13.14 -29.29 -33.51
C ARG A 552 11.80 -29.60 -32.84
N ASP A 553 11.20 -30.73 -33.22
CA ASP A 553 10.05 -31.37 -32.56
C ASP A 553 8.77 -30.53 -32.37
N PHE A 554 8.55 -29.47 -33.17
CA PHE A 554 7.40 -28.56 -33.04
C PHE A 554 7.14 -28.08 -31.60
N MET A 555 8.22 -27.83 -30.85
CA MET A 555 8.15 -27.27 -29.50
C MET A 555 8.23 -25.74 -29.53
N ILE A 556 7.65 -25.06 -28.54
CA ILE A 556 7.82 -23.61 -28.39
C ILE A 556 9.30 -23.31 -28.12
N GLN A 557 9.87 -22.38 -28.89
CA GLN A 557 11.28 -21.97 -28.79
C GLN A 557 11.40 -20.46 -28.65
N VAL A 558 12.44 -20.01 -27.96
CA VAL A 558 12.76 -18.58 -27.78
C VAL A 558 14.10 -18.32 -28.45
N ASP A 559 14.09 -17.54 -29.53
CA ASP A 559 15.29 -17.07 -30.20
C ASP A 559 15.74 -15.74 -29.60
N GLN A 560 16.73 -15.81 -28.72
CA GLN A 560 17.31 -14.61 -28.08
C GLN A 560 18.08 -13.72 -29.07
N LYS A 561 18.61 -14.27 -30.17
CA LYS A 561 19.43 -13.49 -31.13
C LYS A 561 18.56 -12.59 -31.99
N ASN A 562 17.41 -13.10 -32.42
CA ASN A 562 16.44 -12.37 -33.27
C ASN A 562 15.25 -11.82 -32.47
N GLU A 563 15.32 -11.87 -31.14
CA GLU A 563 14.32 -11.33 -30.21
C GLU A 563 12.89 -11.81 -30.50
N ALA A 564 12.76 -13.10 -30.84
CA ALA A 564 11.53 -13.69 -31.32
C ALA A 564 11.16 -14.98 -30.57
N ILE A 565 9.87 -15.27 -30.51
CA ILE A 565 9.29 -16.52 -30.00
C ILE A 565 8.74 -17.29 -31.19
N LEU A 566 9.11 -18.55 -31.30
CA LEU A 566 8.63 -19.44 -32.35
C LEU A 566 7.52 -20.33 -31.78
N LEU A 567 6.31 -20.18 -32.34
CA LEU A 567 5.13 -20.92 -31.91
C LEU A 567 4.72 -21.96 -32.97
N PRO A 568 4.42 -23.21 -32.57
CA PRO A 568 3.93 -24.23 -33.49
C PRO A 568 2.44 -24.00 -33.79
N ILE A 569 2.12 -23.42 -34.94
CA ILE A 569 0.74 -23.15 -35.38
C ILE A 569 0.47 -23.97 -36.65
N TYR A 570 -0.52 -24.85 -36.61
CA TYR A 570 -0.92 -25.74 -37.72
C TYR A 570 0.26 -26.48 -38.40
N GLY A 571 1.18 -27.02 -37.61
CA GLY A 571 2.33 -27.78 -38.13
C GLY A 571 3.42 -26.92 -38.78
N LYS A 572 3.44 -25.61 -38.51
CA LYS A 572 4.52 -24.69 -38.91
C LYS A 572 5.00 -23.87 -37.72
N MET A 573 6.29 -23.56 -37.68
CA MET A 573 6.86 -22.66 -36.66
C MET A 573 6.68 -21.21 -37.12
N VAL A 574 5.88 -20.45 -36.36
CA VAL A 574 5.55 -19.05 -36.68
C VAL A 574 6.28 -18.13 -35.70
N PRO A 575 7.13 -17.20 -36.20
CA PRO A 575 7.85 -16.26 -35.36
C PRO A 575 6.99 -15.07 -34.93
N PHE A 576 7.08 -14.70 -33.65
CA PHE A 576 6.51 -13.49 -33.08
C PHE A 576 7.60 -12.69 -32.37
N HIS A 577 7.80 -11.43 -32.73
CA HIS A 577 8.76 -10.57 -32.03
C HIS A 577 8.34 -10.35 -30.57
N ILE A 578 9.28 -10.33 -29.63
CA ILE A 578 8.98 -10.24 -28.19
C ILE A 578 8.18 -8.99 -27.80
N ALA A 579 8.35 -7.90 -28.53
CA ALA A 579 7.62 -6.64 -28.33
C ALA A 579 6.10 -6.76 -28.56
N THR A 580 5.64 -7.76 -29.34
CA THR A 580 4.19 -7.97 -29.55
C THR A 580 3.54 -8.74 -28.39
N VAL A 581 4.32 -9.28 -27.45
CA VAL A 581 3.82 -10.09 -26.33
C VAL A 581 3.52 -9.21 -25.11
N LYS A 582 2.25 -9.17 -24.71
CA LYS A 582 1.76 -8.44 -23.54
C LYS A 582 2.11 -9.16 -22.24
N THR A 583 1.70 -10.42 -22.12
CA THR A 583 1.89 -11.24 -20.91
C THR A 583 1.99 -12.71 -21.25
N VAL A 584 2.78 -13.44 -20.46
CA VAL A 584 2.87 -14.90 -20.53
C VAL A 584 2.66 -15.49 -19.14
N SER A 585 1.78 -16.49 -19.04
CA SER A 585 1.47 -17.20 -17.81
C SER A 585 1.52 -18.72 -18.02
N SER A 586 1.89 -19.45 -16.98
CA SER A 586 1.78 -20.90 -16.91
C SER A 586 0.91 -21.30 -15.71
N GLN A 587 0.08 -22.33 -15.90
CA GLN A 587 -0.69 -22.97 -14.84
C GLN A 587 -0.49 -24.49 -14.90
N GLN A 588 -0.41 -25.12 -13.73
CA GLN A 588 -0.33 -26.57 -13.60
C GLN A 588 -1.69 -27.08 -13.11
N ASP A 589 -2.32 -27.96 -13.88
CA ASP A 589 -3.57 -28.60 -13.49
C ASP A 589 -3.28 -29.92 -12.72
N THR A 590 -4.22 -30.34 -11.88
CA THR A 590 -4.17 -31.54 -11.02
C THR A 590 -4.01 -32.83 -11.86
N SER A 591 -4.28 -32.75 -13.16
CA SER A 591 -4.32 -33.83 -14.16
C SER A 591 -2.98 -34.18 -14.84
N ARG A 592 -1.82 -33.71 -14.32
CA ARG A 592 -0.46 -33.88 -14.91
C ARG A 592 -0.25 -33.24 -16.29
N THR A 593 -1.15 -32.36 -16.72
CA THR A 593 -0.96 -31.51 -17.91
C THR A 593 -0.72 -30.06 -17.50
N CYS A 594 0.18 -29.39 -18.20
CA CYS A 594 0.55 -28.01 -17.97
C CYS A 594 0.11 -27.14 -19.14
N TYR A 595 -0.33 -25.93 -18.82
CA TYR A 595 -0.89 -25.00 -19.78
C TYR A 595 -0.06 -23.71 -19.81
N ILE A 596 0.28 -23.24 -21.01
CA ILE A 596 0.94 -21.95 -21.26
C ILE A 596 0.02 -21.05 -22.08
N ARG A 597 -0.17 -19.83 -21.57
CA ARG A 597 -0.99 -18.77 -22.19
C ARG A 597 -0.10 -17.60 -22.57
N ILE A 598 -0.13 -17.21 -23.83
CA ILE A 598 0.60 -16.06 -24.37
C ILE A 598 -0.43 -15.06 -24.88
N ILE A 599 -0.46 -13.86 -24.31
CA ILE A 599 -1.35 -12.77 -24.68
C ILE A 599 -0.53 -11.72 -25.43
N PHE A 600 -1.04 -11.27 -26.57
CA PHE A 600 -0.37 -10.30 -27.43
C PHE A 600 -1.01 -8.90 -27.34
N ASN A 601 -0.27 -7.89 -27.77
CA ASN A 601 -0.75 -6.52 -27.91
C ASN A 601 -1.64 -6.42 -29.16
N VAL A 602 -2.86 -5.92 -29.00
CA VAL A 602 -3.84 -5.74 -30.09
C VAL A 602 -4.38 -4.31 -30.10
N PRO A 603 -4.71 -3.73 -31.28
CA PRO A 603 -5.30 -2.39 -31.35
C PRO A 603 -6.68 -2.34 -30.66
N GLY A 604 -6.99 -1.26 -29.93
CA GLY A 604 -8.31 -1.04 -29.31
C GLY A 604 -8.52 -1.67 -27.92
N ALA A 605 -7.50 -2.27 -27.32
CA ALA A 605 -7.57 -2.69 -25.92
C ALA A 605 -7.47 -1.48 -24.98
N PRO A 606 -8.24 -1.40 -23.88
CA PRO A 606 -8.34 -0.20 -23.00
C PRO A 606 -7.03 0.22 -22.30
N PHE A 607 -5.93 -0.50 -22.52
CA PHE A 607 -4.60 -0.27 -21.93
C PHE A 607 -3.45 -0.38 -22.94
N SER A 608 -3.69 -0.35 -24.25
CA SER A 608 -2.60 -0.32 -25.24
C SER A 608 -2.03 1.09 -25.36
N GLN A 609 -0.85 1.33 -24.79
CA GLN A 609 -0.03 2.51 -25.04
C GLN A 609 0.18 2.68 -26.56
N HIS A 610 0.28 3.93 -27.03
CA HIS A 610 0.56 4.31 -28.41
C HIS A 610 1.85 3.66 -28.94
N ASP A 611 1.77 2.42 -29.44
CA ASP A 611 2.84 1.79 -30.20
C ASP A 611 2.71 2.23 -31.66
N PRO A 612 3.69 2.99 -32.22
CA PRO A 612 3.63 3.49 -33.59
C PRO A 612 3.41 2.39 -34.64
N ASN A 613 3.79 1.14 -34.31
CA ASN A 613 3.68 0.00 -35.22
C ASN A 613 2.25 -0.57 -35.29
N LEU A 614 1.48 -0.47 -34.20
CA LEU A 614 0.08 -0.93 -34.15
C LEU A 614 -0.87 0.01 -34.92
N GLN A 615 -0.46 1.26 -35.15
CA GLN A 615 -1.18 2.22 -36.00
C GLN A 615 -0.91 2.04 -37.50
N LYS A 616 0.19 1.37 -37.88
CA LYS A 616 0.62 1.22 -39.28
C LYS A 616 -0.16 0.14 -40.04
N PHE A 617 -0.78 -0.81 -39.34
CA PHE A 617 -1.41 -2.01 -39.91
C PHE A 617 -2.86 -2.23 -39.43
N HIS A 618 -3.65 -1.16 -39.26
CA HIS A 618 -5.01 -1.21 -38.70
C HIS A 618 -5.96 -2.26 -39.30
N ASP A 619 -5.81 -2.60 -40.59
CA ASP A 619 -6.67 -3.56 -41.29
C ASP A 619 -6.14 -5.02 -41.29
N SER A 620 -5.10 -5.34 -40.49
CA SER A 620 -4.54 -6.69 -40.41
C SER A 620 -5.25 -7.58 -39.38
N ILE A 621 -5.14 -8.90 -39.53
CA ILE A 621 -5.64 -9.88 -38.56
C ILE A 621 -4.65 -9.98 -37.39
N TYR A 622 -5.12 -9.70 -36.18
CA TYR A 622 -4.31 -9.76 -34.96
C TYR A 622 -4.64 -11.01 -34.13
N VAL A 623 -3.60 -11.71 -33.68
CA VAL A 623 -3.74 -12.80 -32.71
C VAL A 623 -3.78 -12.19 -31.32
N LYS A 624 -4.91 -12.27 -30.61
CA LYS A 624 -5.06 -11.75 -29.24
C LYS A 624 -4.38 -12.65 -28.21
N GLU A 625 -4.53 -13.95 -28.37
CA GLU A 625 -4.11 -14.93 -27.39
C GLU A 625 -3.83 -16.28 -28.06
N VAL A 626 -2.78 -16.96 -27.60
CA VAL A 626 -2.50 -18.35 -27.96
C VAL A 626 -2.26 -19.17 -26.69
N SER A 627 -2.76 -20.40 -26.72
CA SER A 627 -2.84 -21.32 -25.60
C SER A 627 -2.32 -22.70 -26.01
N PHE A 628 -1.31 -23.22 -25.31
CA PHE A 628 -0.76 -24.55 -25.58
C PHE A 628 -0.82 -25.44 -24.33
N HIS A 629 -1.12 -26.72 -24.56
CA HIS A 629 -1.11 -27.76 -23.54
C HIS A 629 0.11 -28.66 -23.74
N SER A 630 0.87 -28.93 -22.69
CA SER A 630 2.02 -29.84 -22.72
C SER A 630 2.02 -30.78 -21.52
N LYS A 631 2.62 -31.95 -21.71
CA LYS A 631 2.90 -32.91 -20.63
C LYS A 631 4.23 -32.63 -19.91
N ASP A 632 5.03 -31.70 -20.42
CA ASP A 632 6.32 -31.32 -19.83
C ASP A 632 6.23 -29.98 -19.04
N PRO A 633 6.08 -30.03 -17.69
CA PRO A 633 6.07 -28.85 -16.84
C PRO A 633 7.39 -28.08 -16.83
N ARG A 634 8.52 -28.77 -17.03
CA ARG A 634 9.86 -28.18 -16.93
C ARG A 634 10.13 -27.28 -18.13
N HIS A 635 9.86 -27.77 -19.34
CA HIS A 635 10.00 -27.00 -20.56
C HIS A 635 9.12 -25.74 -20.57
N ILE A 636 7.86 -25.85 -20.14
CA ILE A 636 6.97 -24.67 -20.05
C ILE A 636 7.53 -23.63 -19.09
N SER A 637 8.00 -24.06 -17.92
CA SER A 637 8.53 -23.14 -16.90
C SER A 637 9.78 -22.41 -17.40
N GLU A 638 10.67 -23.12 -18.09
CA GLU A 638 11.87 -22.55 -18.71
C GLU A 638 11.53 -21.54 -19.81
N VAL A 639 10.65 -21.90 -20.74
CA VAL A 639 10.19 -21.02 -21.83
C VAL A 639 9.56 -19.73 -21.28
N VAL A 640 8.70 -19.83 -20.26
CA VAL A 640 8.09 -18.66 -19.60
C VAL A 640 9.16 -17.73 -19.00
N GLN A 641 10.19 -18.29 -18.35
CA GLN A 641 11.29 -17.50 -17.80
C GLN A 641 12.14 -16.83 -18.87
N LEU A 642 12.45 -17.54 -19.96
CA LEU A 642 13.21 -17.01 -21.09
C LEU A 642 12.46 -15.84 -21.76
N ILE A 643 11.14 -16.00 -22.01
CA ILE A 643 10.28 -14.95 -22.58
C ILE A 643 10.25 -13.72 -21.67
N LYS A 644 10.04 -13.91 -20.35
CA LYS A 644 10.01 -12.80 -19.37
C LYS A 644 11.35 -12.05 -19.30
N THR A 645 12.45 -12.79 -19.35
CA THR A 645 13.81 -12.21 -19.30
C THR A 645 14.11 -11.40 -20.56
N LEU A 646 13.84 -11.97 -21.73
CA LEU A 646 14.05 -11.32 -23.01
C LEU A 646 13.21 -10.04 -23.15
N ARG A 647 11.93 -10.07 -22.73
CA ARG A 647 11.06 -8.89 -22.72
C ARG A 647 11.62 -7.76 -21.86
N ARG A 648 12.14 -8.08 -20.67
CA ARG A 648 12.74 -7.09 -19.76
C ARG A 648 14.00 -6.46 -20.37
N GLN A 649 14.84 -7.25 -21.03
CA GLN A 649 16.04 -6.76 -21.70
C GLN A 649 15.71 -5.81 -22.85
N VAL A 650 14.76 -6.17 -23.72
CA VAL A 650 14.36 -5.34 -24.86
C VAL A 650 13.71 -4.03 -24.38
N ALA A 651 12.78 -4.08 -23.43
CA ALA A 651 12.13 -2.88 -22.88
C ALA A 651 13.13 -1.93 -22.20
N SER A 652 14.09 -2.46 -21.44
CA SER A 652 15.15 -1.65 -20.81
C SER A 652 16.02 -0.96 -21.87
N ARG A 653 16.37 -1.66 -22.94
CA ARG A 653 17.21 -1.13 -24.03
C ARG A 653 16.47 -0.06 -24.84
N GLU A 654 15.18 -0.24 -25.08
CA GLU A 654 14.36 0.76 -25.78
C GLU A 654 14.14 2.02 -24.92
N SER A 655 13.90 1.87 -23.62
CA SER A 655 13.84 2.99 -22.68
C SER A 655 15.16 3.77 -22.64
N GLU A 656 16.30 3.08 -22.56
CA GLU A 656 17.63 3.72 -22.56
C GLU A 656 17.90 4.48 -23.88
N LYS A 657 17.51 3.91 -25.02
CA LYS A 657 17.62 4.58 -26.34
C LYS A 657 16.70 5.81 -26.42
N ALA A 658 15.46 5.72 -25.91
CA ALA A 658 14.52 6.83 -25.89
C ALA A 658 15.04 7.97 -24.99
N GLU A 659 15.56 7.64 -23.81
CA GLU A 659 16.15 8.62 -22.90
C GLU A 659 17.37 9.31 -23.52
N ARG A 660 18.26 8.55 -24.19
CA ARG A 660 19.40 9.13 -24.91
C ARG A 660 19.01 10.00 -26.09
N ALA A 661 17.93 9.69 -26.79
CA ALA A 661 17.43 10.48 -27.92
C ALA A 661 16.90 11.87 -27.49
N THR A 662 16.54 12.04 -26.21
CA THR A 662 16.04 13.31 -25.65
C THR A 662 17.14 14.21 -25.06
N LEU A 663 18.42 13.88 -25.26
CA LEU A 663 19.55 14.67 -24.77
C LEU A 663 19.92 15.78 -25.74
N VAL A 664 20.20 16.97 -25.20
CA VAL A 664 20.74 18.10 -25.96
C VAL A 664 22.20 17.78 -26.33
N THR A 665 22.55 17.87 -27.61
CA THR A 665 23.93 17.63 -28.08
C THR A 665 24.87 18.72 -27.53
N GLN A 666 25.86 18.33 -26.73
CA GLN A 666 26.86 19.24 -26.16
C GLN A 666 28.17 19.23 -26.95
N GLU A 667 28.98 20.27 -26.78
CA GLU A 667 30.34 20.31 -27.32
C GLU A 667 31.22 19.23 -26.69
N LYS A 668 32.24 18.77 -27.42
CA LYS A 668 33.19 17.77 -26.90
C LYS A 668 34.21 18.42 -25.96
N LEU A 669 34.59 17.70 -24.91
CA LEU A 669 35.62 18.15 -23.97
C LEU A 669 36.99 18.32 -24.67
N GLN A 670 37.59 19.49 -24.53
CA GLN A 670 38.92 19.83 -25.00
C GLN A 670 39.93 19.56 -23.88
N LEU A 671 40.83 18.62 -24.09
CA LEU A 671 41.84 18.25 -23.11
C LEU A 671 42.88 19.37 -22.98
N ALA A 672 43.32 19.61 -21.74
CA ALA A 672 44.42 20.53 -21.47
C ALA A 672 45.68 20.07 -22.24
N GLY A 673 46.29 20.98 -23.00
CA GLY A 673 47.48 20.68 -23.81
C GLY A 673 48.73 20.43 -22.97
N ALA A 674 49.78 19.88 -23.58
CA ALA A 674 51.04 19.49 -22.90
C ALA A 674 51.74 20.62 -22.09
N LYS A 675 51.35 21.88 -22.26
CA LYS A 675 51.87 23.05 -21.52
C LYS A 675 51.14 23.33 -20.21
N PHE A 676 49.98 22.72 -19.95
CA PHE A 676 49.18 22.95 -18.74
C PHE A 676 48.80 21.60 -18.11
N LYS A 677 49.39 21.28 -16.95
CA LYS A 677 49.00 20.08 -16.20
C LYS A 677 47.60 20.30 -15.60
N PRO A 678 46.57 19.49 -15.96
CA PRO A 678 45.23 19.64 -15.41
C PRO A 678 45.26 19.40 -13.89
N ILE A 679 44.47 20.16 -13.14
CA ILE A 679 44.29 19.94 -11.70
C ILE A 679 43.48 18.65 -11.54
N ARG A 680 43.91 17.77 -10.62
CA ARG A 680 43.31 16.45 -10.42
C ARG A 680 42.93 16.24 -8.96
N LEU A 681 41.74 15.72 -8.73
CA LEU A 681 41.29 15.17 -7.47
C LEU A 681 41.14 13.66 -7.63
N SER A 682 41.95 12.88 -6.92
CA SER A 682 41.83 11.42 -6.87
C SER A 682 40.89 10.96 -5.75
N ASP A 683 40.54 9.67 -5.78
CA ASP A 683 39.82 8.98 -4.70
C ASP A 683 38.42 9.53 -4.42
N LEU A 684 37.77 10.06 -5.46
CA LEU A 684 36.41 10.58 -5.39
C LEU A 684 35.38 9.50 -5.69
N TRP A 685 34.24 9.59 -5.03
CA TRP A 685 33.01 8.88 -5.35
C TRP A 685 32.04 9.80 -6.10
N ILE A 686 31.26 9.26 -7.04
CA ILE A 686 30.28 10.03 -7.81
C ILE A 686 28.83 9.65 -7.44
N ARG A 687 27.93 10.62 -7.36
CA ARG A 687 26.46 10.41 -7.38
C ARG A 687 25.83 11.18 -8.56
N PRO A 688 24.89 10.57 -9.29
CA PRO A 688 24.44 9.19 -9.18
C PRO A 688 25.53 8.18 -9.58
N VAL A 689 25.47 6.98 -9.00
CA VAL A 689 26.46 5.92 -9.28
C VAL A 689 26.30 5.35 -10.69
N PHE A 690 27.41 4.90 -11.29
CA PHE A 690 27.36 4.13 -12.54
C PHE A 690 26.58 2.82 -12.33
N GLY A 691 25.70 2.48 -13.26
CA GLY A 691 24.88 1.27 -13.19
C GLY A 691 25.68 0.02 -13.58
N GLY A 692 25.71 -1.00 -12.73
CA GLY A 692 26.34 -2.30 -13.00
C GLY A 692 26.42 -3.20 -11.77
N ARG A 693 26.53 -4.53 -11.94
CA ARG A 693 26.74 -5.51 -10.83
C ARG A 693 28.21 -5.56 -10.39
N GLY A 694 28.84 -4.41 -10.21
CA GLY A 694 30.24 -4.28 -9.82
C GLY A 694 30.41 -3.67 -8.43
N ARG A 695 31.53 -3.99 -7.75
CA ARG A 695 31.96 -3.27 -6.54
C ARG A 695 32.22 -1.80 -6.90
N LYS A 696 31.79 -0.85 -6.06
CA LYS A 696 32.01 0.59 -6.29
C LYS A 696 33.51 0.86 -6.43
N LEU A 697 33.92 1.62 -7.44
CA LEU A 697 35.30 2.06 -7.67
C LEU A 697 35.41 3.57 -7.44
N SER A 698 36.47 4.01 -6.76
CA SER A 698 36.82 5.42 -6.67
C SER A 698 37.40 5.90 -8.01
N GLY A 699 37.17 7.16 -8.35
CA GLY A 699 37.61 7.79 -9.60
C GLY A 699 38.39 9.07 -9.38
N THR A 700 38.86 9.65 -10.48
CA THR A 700 39.60 10.91 -10.51
C THR A 700 38.83 11.96 -11.30
N LEU A 701 38.68 13.17 -10.73
CA LEU A 701 38.13 14.34 -11.40
C LEU A 701 39.27 15.24 -11.90
N GLU A 702 39.35 15.46 -13.21
CA GLU A 702 40.34 16.32 -13.86
C GLU A 702 39.69 17.58 -14.45
N ALA A 703 40.27 18.75 -14.17
CA ALA A 703 39.86 20.01 -14.78
C ALA A 703 40.59 20.26 -16.11
N HIS A 704 39.83 20.47 -17.19
CA HIS A 704 40.34 20.74 -18.53
C HIS A 704 39.86 22.10 -19.06
N THR A 705 40.24 22.45 -20.30
CA THR A 705 40.06 23.80 -20.87
C THR A 705 38.60 24.27 -20.90
N ASN A 706 37.64 23.36 -21.13
CA ASN A 706 36.21 23.70 -21.27
C ASN A 706 35.27 22.84 -20.41
N GLY A 707 35.80 22.08 -19.44
CA GLY A 707 34.99 21.23 -18.57
C GLY A 707 35.81 20.34 -17.63
N PHE A 708 35.10 19.57 -16.81
CA PHE A 708 35.63 18.54 -15.95
C PHE A 708 35.46 17.15 -16.57
N ARG A 709 36.39 16.24 -16.27
CA ARG A 709 36.27 14.81 -16.59
C ARG A 709 36.39 13.98 -15.33
N TYR A 710 35.39 13.17 -15.06
CA TYR A 710 35.47 12.10 -14.07
C TYR A 710 35.69 10.76 -14.79
N ALA A 711 36.68 10.00 -14.34
CA ALA A 711 36.92 8.64 -14.84
C ALA A 711 37.37 7.71 -13.71
N THR A 712 36.93 6.46 -13.74
CA THR A 712 37.46 5.37 -12.90
C THR A 712 38.48 4.53 -13.67
N SER A 713 38.97 3.43 -13.08
CA SER A 713 39.82 2.45 -13.78
C SER A 713 39.11 1.72 -14.93
N ARG A 714 37.78 1.83 -15.01
CA ARG A 714 36.96 1.26 -16.07
C ARG A 714 36.64 2.29 -17.16
N GLN A 715 36.80 1.90 -18.42
CA GLN A 715 36.58 2.81 -19.56
C GLN A 715 35.11 3.20 -19.76
N ASP A 716 34.17 2.38 -19.30
CA ASP A 716 32.71 2.61 -19.37
C ASP A 716 32.18 3.51 -18.24
N GLU A 717 32.99 3.77 -17.19
CA GLU A 717 32.63 4.63 -16.05
C GLU A 717 33.28 6.01 -16.18
N ARG A 718 32.94 6.72 -17.26
CA ARG A 718 33.45 8.05 -17.57
C ARG A 718 32.34 9.06 -17.82
N VAL A 719 32.48 10.24 -17.25
CA VAL A 719 31.54 11.38 -17.40
C VAL A 719 32.33 12.65 -17.66
N ASP A 720 31.91 13.38 -18.71
CA ASP A 720 32.47 14.68 -19.06
C ASP A 720 31.40 15.77 -18.73
N ILE A 721 31.77 16.77 -17.92
CA ILE A 721 30.90 17.88 -17.48
C ILE A 721 31.44 19.19 -18.05
N MET A 722 30.71 19.80 -18.98
CA MET A 722 31.15 21.04 -19.64
C MET A 722 30.91 22.26 -18.75
N PHE A 723 31.85 23.20 -18.65
CA PHE A 723 31.69 24.43 -17.86
C PHE A 723 30.44 25.22 -18.27
N ALA A 724 30.20 25.33 -19.58
CA ALA A 724 29.02 26.01 -20.12
C ALA A 724 27.68 25.36 -19.71
N ASN A 725 27.70 24.11 -19.25
CA ASN A 725 26.51 23.39 -18.80
C ASN A 725 26.34 23.43 -17.26
N VAL A 726 27.32 23.91 -16.50
CA VAL A 726 27.21 24.07 -15.04
C VAL A 726 26.46 25.35 -14.72
N LYS A 727 25.31 25.22 -14.04
CA LYS A 727 24.49 26.35 -13.59
C LYS A 727 24.90 26.82 -12.19
N HIS A 728 25.07 25.87 -11.26
CA HIS A 728 25.52 26.13 -9.90
C HIS A 728 26.55 25.08 -9.49
N ALA A 729 27.56 25.50 -8.74
CA ALA A 729 28.52 24.62 -8.09
C ALA A 729 28.60 25.00 -6.61
N PHE A 730 28.53 24.03 -5.71
CA PHE A 730 28.75 24.26 -4.29
C PHE A 730 29.74 23.26 -3.72
N PHE A 731 30.52 23.73 -2.75
CA PHE A 731 31.51 22.96 -2.03
C PHE A 731 31.15 22.94 -0.55
N GLN A 732 31.13 21.75 0.05
CA GLN A 732 30.87 21.54 1.47
C GLN A 732 32.14 20.95 2.12
N PRO A 733 32.81 21.70 3.01
CA PRO A 733 33.96 21.21 3.75
C PRO A 733 33.53 20.26 4.87
N ALA A 734 34.35 19.25 5.15
CA ALA A 734 34.13 18.31 6.26
C ALA A 734 34.46 18.96 7.62
N GLU A 735 33.67 19.92 8.11
CA GLU A 735 33.85 20.50 9.45
C GLU A 735 33.05 19.75 10.52
N LYS A 736 31.76 19.48 10.26
CA LYS A 736 30.86 18.74 11.19
C LYS A 736 30.41 17.37 10.67
N GLU A 737 30.71 17.04 9.41
CA GLU A 737 30.29 15.82 8.72
C GLU A 737 31.49 14.98 8.27
N MET A 738 31.28 13.67 8.09
CA MET A 738 32.30 12.71 7.67
C MET A 738 32.59 12.72 6.16
N ILE A 739 31.98 13.63 5.39
CA ILE A 739 32.15 13.70 3.93
C ILE A 739 32.55 15.11 3.49
N THR A 740 33.50 15.18 2.55
CA THR A 740 33.78 16.40 1.78
C THR A 740 33.09 16.27 0.43
N LEU A 741 32.26 17.24 0.04
CA LEU A 741 31.36 17.15 -1.12
C LEU A 741 31.55 18.34 -2.09
N LEU A 742 31.56 18.04 -3.38
CA LEU A 742 31.51 18.98 -4.50
C LEU A 742 30.30 18.65 -5.38
N HIS A 743 29.32 19.55 -5.47
CA HIS A 743 28.08 19.34 -6.23
C HIS A 743 27.99 20.28 -7.43
N PHE A 744 27.62 19.73 -8.58
CA PHE A 744 27.30 20.47 -9.80
C PHE A 744 25.84 20.28 -10.17
N HIS A 745 25.11 21.39 -10.29
CA HIS A 745 23.78 21.45 -10.88
C HIS A 745 23.88 21.99 -12.31
N LEU A 746 23.30 21.28 -13.28
CA LEU A 746 23.48 21.52 -14.71
C LEU A 746 22.26 22.14 -15.39
N HIS A 747 22.48 22.99 -16.40
CA HIS A 747 21.42 23.56 -17.23
C HIS A 747 20.67 22.48 -18.01
N ASN A 748 21.41 21.60 -18.69
CA ASN A 748 20.88 20.49 -19.48
C ASN A 748 21.27 19.17 -18.84
N HIS A 749 20.37 18.19 -18.94
CA HIS A 749 20.62 16.84 -18.45
C HIS A 749 21.83 16.21 -19.15
N ILE A 750 22.65 15.50 -18.39
CA ILE A 750 23.67 14.61 -18.90
C ILE A 750 23.35 13.17 -18.50
N MET A 751 24.02 12.21 -19.14
CA MET A 751 23.97 10.81 -18.72
C MET A 751 25.15 10.50 -17.82
N VAL A 752 24.85 9.95 -16.65
CA VAL A 752 25.84 9.34 -15.76
C VAL A 752 25.50 7.85 -15.71
N GLY A 753 26.30 7.04 -16.40
CA GLY A 753 25.95 5.64 -16.70
C GLY A 753 24.62 5.53 -17.47
N ASN A 754 23.62 4.91 -16.83
CA ASN A 754 22.27 4.73 -17.39
C ASN A 754 21.25 5.74 -16.85
N LYS A 755 21.64 6.67 -15.98
CA LYS A 755 20.72 7.65 -15.37
C LYS A 755 20.88 9.01 -16.03
N LYS A 756 19.77 9.58 -16.51
CA LYS A 756 19.67 10.98 -16.92
C LYS A 756 19.55 11.87 -15.68
N THR A 757 20.47 12.81 -15.50
CA THR A 757 20.50 13.69 -14.31
C THR A 757 20.91 15.13 -14.66
N LYS A 758 20.45 16.09 -13.85
CA LYS A 758 20.98 17.46 -13.81
C LYS A 758 21.97 17.67 -12.67
N ASP A 759 21.96 16.79 -11.68
CA ASP A 759 22.74 16.94 -10.46
C ASP A 759 23.81 15.85 -10.42
N VAL A 760 25.05 16.28 -10.24
CA VAL A 760 26.22 15.40 -10.15
C VAL A 760 27.06 15.82 -8.94
N GLN A 761 27.30 14.86 -8.05
CA GLN A 761 28.05 15.05 -6.81
C GLN A 761 29.34 14.25 -6.84
N PHE A 762 30.42 14.84 -6.37
CA PHE A 762 31.71 14.20 -6.12
C PHE A 762 32.03 14.31 -4.63
N TYR A 763 32.32 13.19 -3.98
CA TYR A 763 32.55 13.19 -2.53
C TYR A 763 33.67 12.24 -2.10
N VAL A 764 34.28 12.54 -0.96
CA VAL A 764 35.26 11.67 -0.27
C VAL A 764 34.72 11.37 1.12
N GLU A 765 34.72 10.11 1.52
CA GLU A 765 34.39 9.68 2.89
C GLU A 765 35.69 9.68 3.72
N VAL A 766 35.75 10.54 4.74
CA VAL A 766 36.83 10.55 5.72
C VAL A 766 36.38 9.65 6.87
N MET A 767 36.51 8.33 6.71
CA MET A 767 36.24 7.39 7.81
C MET A 767 37.44 7.27 8.74
N ASP A 768 37.18 7.26 10.04
CA ASP A 768 38.07 6.65 11.03
C ASP A 768 38.31 5.19 10.65
N VAL A 769 39.57 4.85 10.40
CA VAL A 769 40.00 3.45 10.43
C VAL A 769 39.91 3.01 11.88
N VAL A 770 38.72 2.60 12.33
CA VAL A 770 38.61 1.73 13.50
C VAL A 770 39.25 0.42 13.09
N GLN A 771 40.55 0.30 13.34
CA GLN A 771 41.23 -0.97 13.34
C GLN A 771 40.50 -1.88 14.33
N THR A 772 39.83 -2.91 13.81
CA THR A 772 39.54 -4.12 14.56
C THR A 772 40.86 -4.74 15.00
N ILE A 773 41.37 -4.34 16.16
CA ILE A 773 42.33 -5.09 16.96
C ILE A 773 41.78 -5.11 18.40
N GLY A 774 41.77 -6.32 18.96
CA GLY A 774 41.01 -6.70 20.14
C GLY A 774 41.22 -5.85 21.39
N GLY A 775 40.20 -5.92 22.25
CA GLY A 775 40.06 -5.15 23.48
C GLY A 775 41.34 -5.03 24.31
N GLY A 776 41.79 -3.79 24.46
CA GLY A 776 42.71 -3.36 25.49
C GLY A 776 42.52 -1.85 25.65
N LYS A 777 42.09 -1.41 26.84
CA LYS A 777 41.98 0.01 27.18
C LYS A 777 43.32 0.70 26.87
N ARG A 778 43.35 1.60 25.90
CA ARG A 778 44.50 2.49 25.66
C ARG A 778 44.18 3.90 26.17
N SER A 779 45.24 4.55 26.65
CA SER A 779 45.23 5.77 27.46
C SER A 779 45.33 7.00 26.56
N ALA A 780 44.62 8.07 26.89
CA ALA A 780 44.53 9.36 26.17
C ALA A 780 45.84 10.20 26.11
N TYR A 781 46.99 9.57 26.28
CA TYR A 781 48.34 10.18 26.28
C TYR A 781 49.35 9.31 25.52
N ASP A 782 48.89 8.56 24.50
CA ASP A 782 49.77 7.82 23.62
C ASP A 782 50.33 8.78 22.55
N PRO A 783 51.66 9.01 22.47
CA PRO A 783 52.27 9.90 21.49
C PRO A 783 51.93 9.51 20.05
N ASP A 784 51.72 8.22 19.78
CA ASP A 784 51.38 7.69 18.47
C ASP A 784 49.95 8.10 18.03
N GLU A 785 49.01 8.23 18.97
CA GLU A 785 47.62 8.64 18.70
C GLU A 785 47.54 10.14 18.39
N ILE A 786 48.30 10.97 19.12
CA ILE A 786 48.41 12.42 18.87
C ILE A 786 49.08 12.68 17.52
N GLU A 787 50.11 11.90 17.16
CA GLU A 787 50.77 12.02 15.86
C GLU A 787 49.86 11.56 14.70
N GLU A 788 49.03 10.52 14.91
CA GLU A 788 47.99 10.12 13.96
C GLU A 788 46.89 11.20 13.83
N GLU A 789 46.44 11.80 14.93
CA GLU A 789 45.46 12.90 14.92
C GLU A 789 46.01 14.14 14.18
N GLN A 790 47.27 14.51 14.41
CA GLN A 790 47.93 15.60 13.70
C GLN A 790 48.08 15.32 12.21
N ARG A 791 48.42 14.08 11.80
CA ARG A 791 48.45 13.70 10.38
C ARG A 791 47.07 13.76 9.75
N LYS A 792 46.02 13.34 10.46
CA LYS A 792 44.62 13.41 10.01
C LYS A 792 44.18 14.86 9.82
N GLU A 793 44.51 15.75 10.76
CA GLU A 793 44.17 17.17 10.67
C GLU A 793 44.91 17.88 9.53
N ILE A 794 46.18 17.52 9.31
CA ILE A 794 46.97 17.99 8.16
C ILE A 794 46.34 17.50 6.84
N GLU A 795 45.92 16.24 6.74
CA GLU A 795 45.31 15.69 5.53
C GLU A 795 43.91 16.28 5.28
N ARG A 796 43.12 16.53 6.34
CA ARG A 796 41.82 17.21 6.28
C ARG A 796 41.97 18.65 5.79
N THR A 797 42.94 19.38 6.34
CA THR A 797 43.28 20.76 5.93
C THR A 797 43.79 20.79 4.48
N ARG A 798 44.59 19.80 4.09
CA ARG A 798 45.12 19.65 2.74
C ARG A 798 44.01 19.37 1.72
N LEU A 799 43.11 18.44 2.00
CA LEU A 799 41.97 18.12 1.14
C LEU A 799 41.02 19.31 1.03
N ALA A 800 40.70 19.98 2.13
CA ALA A 800 39.89 21.20 2.12
C ALA A 800 40.54 22.32 1.26
N TRP A 801 41.86 22.46 1.33
CA TRP A 801 42.60 23.43 0.50
C TRP A 801 42.58 23.07 -0.99
N ILE A 802 42.80 21.79 -1.35
CA ILE A 802 42.80 21.35 -2.75
C ILE A 802 41.41 21.49 -3.36
N PHE A 803 40.35 21.09 -2.65
CA PHE A 803 38.97 21.24 -3.12
C PHE A 803 38.54 22.70 -3.28
N ARG A 804 39.05 23.62 -2.45
CA ARG A 804 38.78 25.05 -2.57
C ARG A 804 39.55 25.71 -3.72
N THR A 805 40.61 25.07 -4.20
CA THR A 805 41.46 25.56 -5.30
C THR A 805 40.94 25.14 -6.68
N LEU A 806 40.14 24.06 -6.75
CA LEU A 806 39.37 23.65 -7.93
C LEU A 806 38.07 24.44 -8.07
#